data_AF-A0A922CX17-F1
#
_entry.id   AF-A0A922CX17-F1
#
_cell.length_a   1.000
_cell.length_b   1.000
_cell.length_c   1.000
_cell.angle_alpha   90.00
_cell.angle_beta   90.00
_cell.angle_gamma   90.00
#
_symmetry.space_group_name_H-M   'P 1'
#
loop_
_entity.id
_entity.type
_entity.pdbx_description
1 polymer ?
#
loop_
_entity_poly.entity_id
_entity_poly.type
_entity_poly.pdbx_seq_one_letter_code
_entity_poly.pdbx_strand_id
1 'polypeptide(L)'
;MAVILRRICFKYTKCLVLSVLIAFFIQILIALSFIPSINDNLLKRNGYVSFSRQDVGEVSARKNYYGYSDDEDFPVNNKLSKPGTLLRLEELDFKPICEIKSREAISAIHRAKTQNCKQQIVNITCLIQGSNFYPKTLPNNCPHEGKTYGKYLGCYVDEKKMRLLSGFYGNYASTNSHENCLYICVQAGFPYAGVQYGSECFCGDTAPPISAKLADDLCDMKCPANPSKMCGGYFTMNIFETGLTKFLSRVPESINVNGESVKIVFLLTLNGRALRQVHRLINSLYRTNHYFYIHIDKRQDYLHRKLIVLEKKFTNIRLAKKRFSTIWGGASLLKMLLESMKDFIELNWKWDFVINLSESDFPIKSLEDLEKFLAANKGLNFVKSHGREVQRFIKKQGLDKTFIECETHMWRVGERKLPSGIVIDGGSDWIALSPPFVSYVVGKKDELLSGLSIIFKHTLLPAESFFHTVLRNSHFCNTYVDNNLHVTNWKRKLGCKCQYKHVVDWCGCSPNDFRTEDWPRIQNTQDRQLFFARKFEPIINQEIINRVEQFIGYNDHYLLNNLEGYWQSLYNVDDLTASSDDTLLTHAESIARHNAKILTAEDCVIDPDVIVEINSYTHADIYKGNLILHKALIKPNHVIMLETWYKPKKHLELNFENRYADYIKIRKSDYCFKKFHIQMLKEQTMI
;
A
#
# COMPACT_ATOMS: atom_id res chain seq x y z
N MET A 1 -72.85 -45.30 -20.97
CA MET A 1 -71.40 -45.22 -20.64
C MET A 1 -70.58 -44.31 -21.57
N ALA A 2 -70.74 -44.33 -22.90
CA ALA A 2 -69.92 -43.53 -23.83
C ALA A 2 -70.09 -42.00 -23.73
N VAL A 3 -71.27 -41.49 -23.31
CA VAL A 3 -71.53 -40.04 -23.18
C VAL A 3 -70.88 -39.43 -21.94
N ILE A 4 -70.75 -40.22 -20.86
CA ILE A 4 -70.12 -39.80 -19.60
C ILE A 4 -68.60 -39.73 -19.78
N LEU A 5 -68.01 -40.69 -20.50
CA LEU A 5 -66.58 -40.71 -20.81
C LEU A 5 -66.17 -39.52 -21.70
N ARG A 6 -67.00 -39.14 -22.69
CA ARG A 6 -66.76 -37.94 -23.52
C ARG A 6 -66.81 -36.64 -22.71
N ARG A 7 -67.73 -36.50 -21.75
CA ARG A 7 -67.80 -35.31 -20.88
C ARG A 7 -66.64 -35.20 -19.89
N ILE A 8 -66.14 -36.34 -19.39
CA ILE A 8 -64.98 -36.38 -18.49
C ILE A 8 -63.70 -36.07 -19.26
N CYS A 9 -63.50 -36.66 -20.45
CA CYS A 9 -62.36 -36.32 -21.31
C CYS A 9 -62.38 -34.84 -21.69
N PHE A 10 -63.52 -34.26 -22.08
CA PHE A 10 -63.60 -32.84 -22.44
C PHE A 10 -63.34 -31.89 -21.26
N LYS A 11 -63.72 -32.29 -20.02
CA LYS A 11 -63.36 -31.54 -18.80
C LYS A 11 -61.86 -31.62 -18.50
N TYR A 12 -61.24 -32.80 -18.66
CA TYR A 12 -59.80 -32.98 -18.48
C TYR A 12 -58.98 -32.25 -19.55
N THR A 13 -59.42 -32.25 -20.81
CA THR A 13 -58.74 -31.46 -21.87
C THR A 13 -58.84 -29.96 -21.59
N LYS A 14 -59.98 -29.46 -21.08
CA LYS A 14 -60.10 -28.05 -20.69
C LYS A 14 -59.24 -27.68 -19.49
N CYS A 15 -59.14 -28.53 -18.47
CA CYS A 15 -58.24 -28.30 -17.34
C CYS A 15 -56.76 -28.34 -17.75
N LEU A 16 -56.40 -29.25 -18.67
CA LEU A 16 -55.03 -29.36 -19.19
C LEU A 16 -54.66 -28.15 -20.06
N VAL A 17 -55.58 -27.69 -20.92
CA VAL A 17 -55.36 -26.47 -21.72
C VAL A 17 -55.28 -25.23 -20.83
N LEU A 18 -56.08 -25.15 -19.76
CA LEU A 18 -56.04 -24.05 -18.81
C LEU A 18 -54.74 -24.05 -17.99
N SER A 19 -54.24 -25.22 -17.56
CA SER A 19 -52.98 -25.30 -16.81
C SER A 19 -51.77 -25.01 -17.69
N VAL A 20 -51.77 -25.42 -18.96
CA VAL A 20 -50.73 -25.04 -19.93
C VAL A 20 -50.77 -23.55 -20.25
N LEU A 21 -51.97 -22.95 -20.39
CA LEU A 21 -52.09 -21.50 -20.58
C LEU A 21 -51.62 -20.72 -19.36
N ILE A 22 -51.97 -21.15 -18.14
CA ILE A 22 -51.50 -20.50 -16.90
C ILE A 22 -49.97 -20.63 -16.79
N ALA A 23 -49.39 -21.79 -17.07
CA ALA A 23 -47.94 -21.98 -17.07
C ALA A 23 -47.25 -21.10 -18.13
N PHE A 24 -47.85 -20.97 -19.32
CA PHE A 24 -47.37 -20.11 -20.40
C PHE A 24 -47.43 -18.62 -20.02
N PHE A 25 -48.52 -18.16 -19.39
CA PHE A 25 -48.63 -16.79 -18.91
C PHE A 25 -47.72 -16.49 -17.73
N ILE A 26 -47.49 -17.44 -16.82
CA ILE A 26 -46.50 -17.31 -15.74
C ILE A 26 -45.08 -17.24 -16.33
N GLN A 27 -44.75 -18.04 -17.35
CA GLN A 27 -43.48 -17.94 -18.06
C GLN A 27 -43.33 -16.61 -18.80
N ILE A 28 -44.41 -16.06 -19.38
CA ILE A 28 -44.41 -14.72 -19.97
C ILE A 28 -44.24 -13.62 -18.92
N LEU A 29 -44.87 -13.72 -17.75
CA LEU A 29 -44.73 -12.77 -16.64
C LEU A 29 -43.33 -12.80 -16.01
N ILE A 30 -42.74 -14.00 -15.91
CA ILE A 30 -41.33 -14.16 -15.53
C ILE A 30 -40.44 -13.57 -16.62
N ALA A 31 -40.70 -13.84 -17.90
CA ALA A 31 -39.95 -13.24 -19.00
C ALA A 31 -40.07 -11.71 -19.06
N LEU A 32 -41.25 -11.14 -18.76
CA LEU A 32 -41.51 -9.70 -18.71
C LEU A 32 -40.88 -9.03 -17.48
N SER A 33 -40.76 -9.73 -16.35
CA SER A 33 -40.00 -9.23 -15.19
C SER A 33 -38.47 -9.32 -15.37
N PHE A 34 -38.01 -10.05 -16.39
CA PHE A 34 -36.62 -10.04 -16.86
C PHE A 34 -36.37 -9.15 -18.10
N ILE A 35 -37.39 -8.44 -18.61
CA ILE A 35 -37.23 -7.42 -19.66
C ILE A 35 -36.92 -6.07 -18.97
N PRO A 36 -35.73 -5.48 -19.18
CA PRO A 36 -35.43 -4.14 -18.70
C PRO A 36 -36.41 -3.15 -19.34
N SER A 37 -36.94 -2.22 -18.55
CA SER A 37 -37.82 -1.16 -19.07
C SER A 37 -37.16 -0.48 -20.28
N ILE A 38 -37.98 -0.10 -21.26
CA ILE A 38 -37.58 0.53 -22.52
C ILE A 38 -36.81 1.87 -22.34
N ASN A 39 -36.68 2.39 -21.11
CA ASN A 39 -35.79 3.50 -20.79
C ASN A 39 -34.30 3.12 -20.62
N ASP A 40 -33.94 1.83 -20.58
CA ASP A 40 -32.51 1.40 -20.53
C ASP A 40 -31.84 1.31 -21.92
N ASN A 41 -32.62 1.39 -23.01
CA ASN A 41 -32.11 1.18 -24.37
C ASN A 41 -31.60 2.45 -25.08
N LEU A 42 -31.66 3.63 -24.45
CA LEU A 42 -30.98 4.82 -24.96
C LEU A 42 -29.53 4.97 -24.43
N LEU A 43 -29.12 4.19 -23.43
CA LEU A 43 -27.74 4.21 -22.89
C LEU A 43 -26.87 3.03 -23.36
N LYS A 44 -27.43 2.06 -24.10
CA LYS A 44 -26.72 0.84 -24.56
C LYS A 44 -26.20 0.88 -26.00
N ARG A 45 -26.41 1.97 -26.76
CA ARG A 45 -26.08 1.97 -28.20
C ARG A 45 -24.61 2.20 -28.55
N ASN A 46 -23.70 2.41 -27.60
CA ASN A 46 -22.27 2.47 -27.91
C ASN A 46 -21.44 1.52 -27.04
N GLY A 47 -21.24 0.32 -27.60
CA GLY A 47 -19.99 -0.41 -27.48
C GLY A 47 -19.98 -1.53 -26.45
N TYR A 48 -20.33 -2.75 -26.88
CA TYR A 48 -19.56 -3.95 -26.56
C TYR A 48 -19.88 -5.04 -27.58
N VAL A 49 -18.88 -5.37 -28.41
CA VAL A 49 -18.81 -6.67 -29.10
C VAL A 49 -18.27 -7.68 -28.07
N SER A 50 -18.95 -8.81 -27.97
CA SER A 50 -18.71 -9.92 -27.06
C SER A 50 -17.43 -10.69 -27.39
N PHE A 51 -16.81 -11.28 -26.37
CA PHE A 51 -16.05 -12.53 -26.53
C PHE A 51 -16.27 -13.44 -25.31
N SER A 52 -16.48 -14.71 -25.62
CA SER A 52 -16.90 -15.81 -24.77
C SER A 52 -15.80 -16.34 -23.82
N ARG A 53 -16.25 -17.02 -22.76
CA ARG A 53 -15.48 -17.87 -21.83
C ARG A 53 -14.45 -18.75 -22.54
N GLN A 54 -13.17 -18.59 -22.16
CA GLN A 54 -12.17 -19.65 -22.15
C GLN A 54 -11.15 -19.35 -21.04
N ASP A 55 -11.02 -20.32 -20.16
CA ASP A 55 -9.96 -20.64 -19.19
C ASP A 55 -9.16 -19.55 -18.46
N VAL A 56 -9.22 -19.70 -17.13
CA VAL A 56 -8.35 -19.12 -16.13
C VAL A 56 -6.91 -19.59 -16.40
N GLY A 57 -6.10 -18.70 -16.97
CA GLY A 57 -4.70 -18.95 -17.27
C GLY A 57 -3.90 -17.66 -17.27
N GLU A 58 -2.80 -17.69 -16.52
CA GLU A 58 -1.73 -16.70 -16.54
C GLU A 58 -1.29 -16.37 -17.97
N VAL A 59 -1.20 -15.08 -18.33
CA VAL A 59 -0.61 -14.68 -19.62
C VAL A 59 0.46 -13.62 -19.40
N SER A 60 1.67 -14.17 -19.24
CA SER A 60 2.93 -13.75 -19.86
C SER A 60 2.76 -12.79 -21.05
N ALA A 61 3.39 -11.62 -20.97
CA ALA A 61 3.55 -10.74 -22.11
C ALA A 61 4.75 -11.20 -22.94
N ARG A 62 4.51 -11.74 -24.15
CA ARG A 62 5.54 -11.86 -25.19
C ARG A 62 5.10 -11.20 -26.49
N LYS A 63 5.98 -10.28 -26.93
CA LYS A 63 6.49 -10.03 -28.30
C LYS A 63 5.48 -9.84 -29.43
N ASN A 64 5.41 -8.61 -29.94
CA ASN A 64 6.07 -8.20 -31.20
C ASN A 64 6.01 -6.67 -31.37
N TYR A 65 7.17 -6.02 -31.47
CA TYR A 65 7.70 -5.43 -32.72
C TYR A 65 6.84 -4.28 -33.26
N TYR A 66 7.06 -3.08 -32.73
CA TYR A 66 7.39 -1.85 -33.47
C TYR A 66 8.05 -0.90 -32.47
N GLY A 67 9.21 -0.37 -32.84
CA GLY A 67 10.05 0.45 -31.96
C GLY A 67 9.39 1.78 -31.64
N TYR A 68 9.18 2.04 -30.35
CA TYR A 68 9.04 3.37 -29.80
C TYR A 68 9.75 3.36 -28.43
N SER A 69 10.97 3.89 -28.40
CA SER A 69 11.73 4.13 -27.19
C SER A 69 11.21 5.40 -26.54
N ASP A 70 10.49 5.29 -25.43
CA ASP A 70 10.18 6.42 -24.55
C ASP A 70 11.38 6.75 -23.63
N ASP A 71 12.58 6.78 -24.22
CA ASP A 71 13.78 7.39 -23.65
C ASP A 71 14.05 8.65 -24.49
N GLU A 72 13.36 9.75 -24.21
CA GLU A 72 13.84 11.06 -24.65
C GLU A 72 15.01 11.48 -23.74
N ASP A 73 16.17 10.89 -24.03
CA ASP A 73 17.46 11.52 -23.78
C ASP A 73 17.58 12.74 -24.71
N PHE A 74 17.63 13.93 -24.12
CA PHE A 74 17.94 15.17 -24.83
C PHE A 74 19.32 15.07 -25.50
N PRO A 75 19.46 15.38 -26.80
CA PRO A 75 20.74 15.29 -27.48
C PRO A 75 21.70 16.35 -26.96
N VAL A 76 22.86 15.88 -26.50
CA VAL A 76 24.00 16.71 -26.09
C VAL A 76 24.70 17.23 -27.35
N ASN A 77 24.59 18.53 -27.60
CA ASN A 77 25.50 19.24 -28.50
C ASN A 77 26.13 20.45 -27.78
N ASN A 78 27.46 20.39 -27.69
CA ASN A 78 28.47 21.43 -27.46
C ASN A 78 28.42 22.32 -26.19
N LYS A 79 29.41 22.02 -25.31
CA LYS A 79 30.24 22.92 -24.49
C LYS A 79 29.60 24.27 -24.06
N LEU A 80 28.85 24.20 -22.97
CA LEU A 80 28.89 25.13 -21.83
C LEU A 80 28.41 24.35 -20.61
N SER A 81 29.26 24.19 -19.60
CA SER A 81 28.94 23.49 -18.35
C SER A 81 27.71 24.12 -17.70
N LYS A 82 26.59 23.39 -17.66
CA LYS A 82 25.38 23.83 -16.94
C LYS A 82 25.74 24.08 -15.46
N PRO A 83 25.32 25.19 -14.85
CA PRO A 83 25.69 25.58 -13.48
C PRO A 83 25.15 24.67 -12.35
N GLY A 84 24.50 23.55 -12.67
CA GLY A 84 23.91 22.62 -11.69
C GLY A 84 24.72 21.34 -11.42
N THR A 85 25.90 21.18 -12.03
CA THR A 85 26.74 19.96 -11.85
C THR A 85 27.88 20.11 -10.86
N LEU A 86 28.16 21.32 -10.36
CA LEU A 86 29.21 21.56 -9.37
C LEU A 86 28.59 21.99 -8.04
N LEU A 87 29.13 21.46 -6.95
CA LEU A 87 28.71 21.85 -5.60
C LEU A 87 29.16 23.29 -5.32
N ARG A 88 28.20 24.20 -5.13
CA ARG A 88 28.44 25.58 -4.70
C ARG A 88 28.80 25.62 -3.22
N LEU A 89 30.10 25.73 -2.93
CA LEU A 89 30.63 25.74 -1.57
C LEU A 89 30.19 26.98 -0.79
N GLU A 90 29.88 28.09 -1.46
CA GLU A 90 29.34 29.29 -0.79
C GLU A 90 27.96 29.08 -0.12
N GLU A 91 27.23 28.02 -0.46
CA GLU A 91 25.93 27.71 0.15
C GLU A 91 26.03 26.85 1.42
N LEU A 92 27.24 26.43 1.80
CA LEU A 92 27.52 25.56 2.94
C LEU A 92 28.24 26.34 4.05
N ASP A 93 27.77 26.20 5.28
CA ASP A 93 28.45 26.76 6.47
C ASP A 93 29.52 25.80 7.04
N PHE A 94 29.78 24.70 6.34
CA PHE A 94 30.76 23.68 6.69
C PHE A 94 31.60 23.28 5.47
N LYS A 95 32.80 22.74 5.74
CA LYS A 95 33.65 22.18 4.68
C LYS A 95 33.30 20.70 4.44
N PRO A 96 32.95 20.29 3.21
CA PRO A 96 32.75 18.88 2.88
C PRO A 96 33.98 18.03 3.18
N ILE A 97 33.77 16.83 3.73
CA ILE A 97 34.84 15.87 4.06
C ILE A 97 35.41 15.15 2.83
N CYS A 98 34.77 15.28 1.67
CA CYS A 98 35.24 14.78 0.38
C CYS A 98 34.64 15.61 -0.77
N GLU A 99 35.19 15.44 -1.97
CA GLU A 99 34.57 15.97 -3.20
C GLU A 99 33.36 15.12 -3.60
N ILE A 100 32.20 15.75 -3.77
CA ILE A 100 30.94 15.08 -4.15
C ILE A 100 30.88 14.90 -5.68
N LYS A 101 30.83 13.65 -6.15
CA LYS A 101 30.82 13.29 -7.58
C LYS A 101 29.43 13.00 -8.13
N SER A 102 28.49 12.56 -7.28
CA SER A 102 27.12 12.25 -7.72
C SER A 102 26.32 13.51 -8.04
N ARG A 103 25.75 13.57 -9.25
CA ARG A 103 24.86 14.66 -9.68
C ARG A 103 23.57 14.70 -8.85
N GLU A 104 23.04 13.54 -8.46
CA GLU A 104 21.88 13.43 -7.60
C GLU A 104 22.14 13.99 -6.20
N ALA A 105 23.29 13.67 -5.61
CA ALA A 105 23.70 14.24 -4.32
C ALA A 105 23.85 15.76 -4.40
N ILE A 106 24.49 16.30 -5.43
CA ILE A 106 24.64 17.76 -5.63
C ILE A 106 23.25 18.42 -5.76
N SER A 107 22.35 17.83 -6.56
CA SER A 107 20.97 18.32 -6.68
C SER A 107 20.20 18.29 -5.36
N ALA A 108 20.37 17.24 -4.56
CA ALA A 108 19.76 17.15 -3.23
C ALA A 108 20.30 18.22 -2.27
N ILE A 109 21.61 18.44 -2.24
CA ILE A 109 22.26 19.45 -1.39
C ILE A 109 21.75 20.87 -1.72
N HIS A 110 21.58 21.20 -3.00
CA HIS A 110 21.08 22.52 -3.41
C HIS A 110 19.60 22.76 -3.10
N ARG A 111 18.79 21.70 -3.02
CA ARG A 111 17.36 21.80 -2.71
C ARG A 111 17.05 21.72 -1.22
N ALA A 112 17.93 21.12 -0.42
CA ALA A 112 17.80 21.05 1.03
C ALA A 112 17.83 22.45 1.65
N LYS A 113 16.94 22.72 2.61
CA LYS A 113 16.69 24.05 3.16
C LYS A 113 17.61 24.40 4.33
N THR A 114 17.98 23.42 5.14
CA THR A 114 18.75 23.54 6.38
C THR A 114 20.16 23.01 6.21
N GLN A 115 21.12 23.67 6.86
CA GLN A 115 22.53 23.27 6.81
C GLN A 115 22.76 21.89 7.42
N ASN A 116 22.01 21.52 8.46
CA ASN A 116 22.07 20.17 9.05
C ASN A 116 21.71 19.07 8.04
N CYS A 117 20.66 19.26 7.22
CA CYS A 117 20.29 18.28 6.19
C CYS A 117 21.34 18.24 5.07
N LYS A 118 21.86 19.40 4.63
CA LYS A 118 22.98 19.45 3.68
C LYS A 118 24.21 18.69 4.20
N GLN A 119 24.57 18.87 5.47
CA GLN A 119 25.69 18.18 6.09
C GLN A 119 25.47 16.67 6.20
N GLN A 120 24.26 16.24 6.55
CA GLN A 120 23.90 14.81 6.57
C GLN A 120 24.04 14.18 5.18
N ILE A 121 23.55 14.86 4.13
CA ILE A 121 23.67 14.39 2.75
C ILE A 121 25.13 14.26 2.35
N VAL A 122 25.94 15.31 2.55
CA VAL A 122 27.38 15.31 2.25
C VAL A 122 28.11 14.17 2.97
N ASN A 123 27.91 14.04 4.28
CA ASN A 123 28.62 13.04 5.10
C ASN A 123 28.33 11.61 4.61
N ILE A 124 27.05 11.28 4.40
CA ILE A 124 26.65 9.93 3.95
C ILE A 124 27.13 9.67 2.52
N THR A 125 27.00 10.64 1.61
CA THR A 125 27.51 10.51 0.24
C THR A 125 29.01 10.27 0.22
N CYS A 126 29.78 10.97 1.06
CA CYS A 126 31.22 10.75 1.17
C CYS A 126 31.57 9.35 1.67
N LEU A 127 30.86 8.85 2.69
CA LEU A 127 31.04 7.48 3.16
C LEU A 127 30.75 6.44 2.06
N ILE A 128 29.72 6.67 1.26
CA ILE A 128 29.35 5.79 0.13
C ILE A 128 30.44 5.82 -0.96
N GLN A 129 30.94 7.01 -1.33
CA GLN A 129 32.03 7.13 -2.30
C GLN A 129 33.33 6.45 -1.84
N GLY A 130 33.55 6.36 -0.53
CA GLY A 130 34.63 5.57 0.08
C GLY A 130 34.48 4.04 -0.08
N SER A 131 33.41 3.56 -0.71
CA SER A 131 33.14 2.13 -1.04
C SER A 131 33.02 1.15 0.14
N ASN A 132 33.00 1.64 1.38
CA ASN A 132 32.95 0.82 2.61
C ASN A 132 31.69 1.05 3.45
N PHE A 133 30.68 1.75 2.90
CA PHE A 133 29.47 2.07 3.64
C PHE A 133 28.45 0.93 3.67
N TYR A 134 28.14 0.34 2.52
CA TYR A 134 27.19 -0.77 2.42
C TYR A 134 27.89 -2.13 2.53
N PRO A 135 27.27 -3.13 3.18
CA PRO A 135 27.81 -4.48 3.19
C PRO A 135 27.84 -5.05 1.76
N LYS A 136 28.94 -5.71 1.39
CA LYS A 136 29.10 -6.34 0.07
C LYS A 136 28.44 -7.72 0.01
N THR A 137 28.47 -8.43 1.13
CA THR A 137 27.91 -9.78 1.31
C THR A 137 27.12 -9.80 2.60
N LEU A 138 26.06 -10.60 2.67
CA LEU A 138 25.35 -10.90 3.90
C LEU A 138 25.04 -12.41 3.97
N PRO A 139 25.00 -12.99 5.19
CA PRO A 139 24.70 -14.40 5.35
C PRO A 139 23.21 -14.68 5.11
N ASN A 140 22.91 -15.86 4.57
CA ASN A 140 21.56 -16.41 4.55
C ASN A 140 21.51 -17.60 5.53
N ASN A 141 20.76 -17.41 6.60
CA ASN A 141 20.59 -18.35 7.72
C ASN A 141 19.33 -19.23 7.57
N CYS A 142 18.65 -19.17 6.42
CA CYS A 142 17.59 -20.14 6.11
C CYS A 142 18.23 -21.53 5.88
N PRO A 143 17.63 -22.64 6.34
CA PRO A 143 18.22 -23.96 6.16
C PRO A 143 18.42 -24.35 4.69
N HIS A 144 19.67 -24.70 4.33
CA HIS A 144 20.06 -25.13 2.99
C HIS A 144 20.22 -26.65 2.97
N GLU A 145 19.23 -27.39 2.49
CA GLU A 145 19.18 -28.87 2.45
C GLU A 145 20.25 -29.49 1.53
N GLY A 146 21.52 -29.44 1.95
CA GLY A 146 22.66 -30.01 1.20
C GLY A 146 23.06 -29.26 -0.07
N LYS A 147 22.47 -28.08 -0.32
CA LYS A 147 22.79 -27.23 -1.47
C LYS A 147 24.04 -26.40 -1.22
N THR A 148 24.93 -26.34 -2.21
CA THR A 148 26.22 -25.64 -2.07
C THR A 148 26.28 -24.44 -3.03
N TYR A 149 26.57 -23.25 -2.51
CA TYR A 149 26.71 -22.05 -3.33
C TYR A 149 27.81 -22.22 -4.39
N GLY A 150 27.46 -21.99 -5.66
CA GLY A 150 28.40 -22.02 -6.78
C GLY A 150 28.84 -23.41 -7.22
N LYS A 151 28.25 -24.49 -6.71
CA LYS A 151 28.60 -25.85 -7.12
C LYS A 151 28.23 -26.06 -8.59
N TYR A 152 29.24 -26.32 -9.41
CA TYR A 152 29.07 -26.64 -10.82
C TYR A 152 28.45 -28.05 -10.98
N LEU A 153 27.36 -28.15 -11.73
CA LEU A 153 26.66 -29.41 -11.97
C LEU A 153 27.06 -30.07 -13.30
N GLY A 154 27.49 -29.27 -14.27
CA GLY A 154 27.91 -29.72 -15.60
C GLY A 154 27.41 -28.81 -16.72
N CYS A 155 27.79 -29.18 -17.95
CA CYS A 155 27.21 -28.65 -19.17
C CYS A 155 25.94 -29.44 -19.53
N TYR A 156 24.88 -28.74 -19.94
CA TYR A 156 23.60 -29.34 -20.29
C TYR A 156 23.09 -28.82 -21.63
N VAL A 157 22.41 -29.67 -22.41
CA VAL A 157 21.68 -29.25 -23.61
C VAL A 157 20.40 -28.52 -23.21
N ASP A 158 20.17 -27.35 -23.81
CA ASP A 158 18.97 -26.54 -23.58
C ASP A 158 18.20 -26.33 -24.89
N GLU A 159 16.90 -26.09 -24.79
CA GLU A 159 16.04 -25.90 -25.96
C GLU A 159 15.16 -24.67 -25.82
N LYS A 160 15.00 -23.93 -26.93
CA LYS A 160 14.21 -22.69 -26.94
C LYS A 160 12.75 -22.88 -26.49
N LYS A 161 12.15 -24.03 -26.84
CA LYS A 161 10.75 -24.34 -26.53
C LYS A 161 10.58 -24.85 -25.09
N MET A 162 11.55 -25.61 -24.59
CA MET A 162 11.55 -26.16 -23.24
C MET A 162 12.88 -25.81 -22.55
N ARG A 163 12.93 -24.58 -22.01
CA ARG A 163 14.12 -24.10 -21.29
C ARG A 163 14.31 -24.91 -20.01
N LEU A 164 15.53 -25.39 -19.76
CA LEU A 164 15.91 -26.08 -18.53
C LEU A 164 15.65 -25.20 -17.28
N LEU A 165 16.07 -23.94 -17.37
CA LEU A 165 15.90 -22.93 -16.33
C LEU A 165 14.98 -21.82 -16.86
N SER A 166 13.69 -21.93 -16.55
CA SER A 166 12.64 -21.07 -17.12
C SER A 166 12.15 -19.96 -16.20
N GLY A 167 12.68 -19.85 -14.98
CA GLY A 167 12.21 -18.92 -13.95
C GLY A 167 12.61 -17.46 -14.23
N PHE A 168 13.86 -17.22 -14.63
CA PHE A 168 14.35 -15.89 -15.00
C PHE A 168 15.31 -15.97 -16.19
N TYR A 169 15.34 -14.91 -16.99
CA TYR A 169 16.27 -14.72 -18.10
C TYR A 169 16.76 -13.27 -18.14
N GLY A 170 18.06 -13.10 -18.30
CA GLY A 170 18.70 -11.81 -18.57
C GLY A 170 19.84 -11.94 -19.59
N ASN A 171 20.04 -10.90 -20.40
CA ASN A 171 21.15 -10.83 -21.34
C ASN A 171 22.11 -9.70 -20.92
N TYR A 172 23.37 -10.06 -20.70
CA TYR A 172 24.43 -9.22 -20.14
C TYR A 172 25.66 -9.25 -21.05
N ALA A 173 25.56 -8.58 -22.20
CA ALA A 173 26.55 -8.61 -23.27
C ALA A 173 28.02 -8.40 -22.82
N SER A 174 28.25 -7.53 -21.83
CA SER A 174 29.60 -7.20 -21.35
C SER A 174 29.89 -7.67 -19.92
N THR A 175 28.87 -8.00 -19.12
CA THR A 175 29.01 -8.24 -17.68
C THR A 175 28.69 -9.67 -17.25
N ASN A 176 28.29 -10.55 -18.18
CA ASN A 176 27.98 -11.94 -17.82
C ASN A 176 29.22 -12.71 -17.35
N SER A 177 29.02 -13.50 -16.31
CA SER A 177 29.98 -14.40 -15.67
C SER A 177 29.23 -15.38 -14.78
N HIS A 178 29.89 -16.45 -14.31
CA HIS A 178 29.33 -17.36 -13.32
C HIS A 178 28.89 -16.61 -12.07
N GLU A 179 29.76 -15.73 -11.56
CA GLU A 179 29.54 -14.98 -10.33
C GLU A 179 28.38 -13.99 -10.46
N ASN A 180 28.29 -13.28 -11.59
CA ASN A 180 27.20 -12.33 -11.81
C ASN A 180 25.85 -13.06 -11.95
N CYS A 181 25.81 -14.17 -12.67
CA CYS A 181 24.57 -14.93 -12.83
C CYS A 181 24.14 -15.58 -11.51
N LEU A 182 25.06 -16.18 -10.76
CA LEU A 182 24.81 -16.68 -9.39
C LEU A 182 24.27 -15.58 -8.48
N TYR A 183 24.88 -14.39 -8.50
CA TYR A 183 24.41 -13.23 -7.74
C TYR A 183 22.95 -12.86 -8.07
N ILE A 184 22.60 -12.79 -9.36
CA ILE A 184 21.24 -12.47 -9.81
C ILE A 184 20.25 -13.56 -9.37
N CYS A 185 20.60 -14.83 -9.54
CA CYS A 185 19.71 -15.95 -9.22
C CYS A 185 19.53 -16.13 -7.70
N VAL A 186 20.57 -15.95 -6.88
CA VAL A 186 20.44 -15.90 -5.42
C VAL A 186 19.55 -14.74 -4.99
N GLN A 187 19.80 -13.54 -5.54
CA GLN A 187 19.00 -12.36 -5.22
C GLN A 187 17.51 -12.56 -5.55
N ALA A 188 17.22 -13.28 -6.63
CA ALA A 188 15.86 -13.62 -7.04
C ALA A 188 15.28 -14.88 -6.33
N GLY A 189 16.08 -15.58 -5.51
CA GLY A 189 15.63 -16.70 -4.71
C GLY A 189 15.56 -18.05 -5.43
N PHE A 190 16.27 -18.21 -6.56
CA PHE A 190 16.28 -19.46 -7.33
C PHE A 190 17.37 -20.42 -6.85
N PRO A 191 17.09 -21.73 -6.75
CA PRO A 191 18.07 -22.77 -6.35
C PRO A 191 19.12 -23.09 -7.44
N TYR A 192 18.84 -22.76 -8.71
CA TYR A 192 19.76 -23.00 -9.83
C TYR A 192 20.00 -21.76 -10.67
N ALA A 193 21.24 -21.61 -11.11
CA ALA A 193 21.69 -20.59 -12.05
C ALA A 193 22.35 -21.25 -13.26
N GLY A 194 22.25 -20.63 -14.43
CA GLY A 194 22.86 -21.14 -15.64
C GLY A 194 23.30 -20.03 -16.57
N VAL A 195 24.46 -20.22 -17.22
CA VAL A 195 24.97 -19.29 -18.23
C VAL A 195 25.01 -19.97 -19.59
N GLN A 196 24.60 -19.23 -20.62
CA GLN A 196 24.48 -19.72 -21.99
C GLN A 196 24.88 -18.63 -22.99
N TYR A 197 25.36 -19.04 -24.16
CA TYR A 197 25.65 -18.15 -25.29
C TYR A 197 26.58 -16.96 -24.95
N GLY A 198 27.49 -17.17 -23.98
CA GLY A 198 28.41 -16.16 -23.45
C GLY A 198 27.72 -15.08 -22.58
N SER A 199 26.66 -14.47 -23.08
CA SER A 199 26.01 -13.28 -22.51
C SER A 199 24.73 -13.55 -21.72
N GLU A 200 24.14 -14.73 -21.83
CA GLU A 200 22.85 -15.03 -21.24
C GLU A 200 22.97 -15.65 -19.85
N CYS A 201 22.07 -15.25 -18.95
CA CYS A 201 21.91 -15.79 -17.62
C CYS A 201 20.47 -16.26 -17.43
N PHE A 202 20.33 -17.47 -16.88
CA PHE A 202 19.08 -18.14 -16.61
C PHE A 202 19.01 -18.59 -15.15
N CYS A 203 17.82 -18.55 -14.57
CA CYS A 203 17.57 -19.08 -13.23
C CYS A 203 16.35 -20.01 -13.24
N GLY A 204 16.31 -21.01 -12.35
CA GLY A 204 15.19 -21.93 -12.26
C GLY A 204 15.06 -22.64 -10.92
N ASP A 205 13.87 -23.18 -10.66
CA ASP A 205 13.52 -23.87 -9.42
C ASP A 205 13.75 -25.37 -9.43
N THR A 206 13.95 -25.95 -10.61
CA THR A 206 14.05 -27.39 -10.82
C THR A 206 15.48 -27.79 -11.18
N ALA A 207 15.93 -28.91 -10.63
CA ALA A 207 17.20 -29.50 -11.01
C ALA A 207 17.15 -29.88 -12.51
N PRO A 208 18.23 -29.66 -13.27
CA PRO A 208 18.29 -30.13 -14.65
C PRO A 208 18.28 -31.66 -14.68
N PRO A 209 17.56 -32.30 -15.63
CA PRO A 209 17.51 -33.75 -15.73
C PRO A 209 18.87 -34.30 -16.17
N ILE A 210 19.23 -35.47 -15.64
CA ILE A 210 20.50 -36.15 -15.98
C ILE A 210 20.58 -36.46 -17.47
N SER A 211 19.46 -36.75 -18.12
CA SER A 211 19.38 -37.02 -19.57
C SER A 211 19.80 -35.84 -20.45
N ALA A 212 19.76 -34.60 -19.93
CA ALA A 212 20.22 -33.42 -20.65
C ALA A 212 21.70 -33.12 -20.44
N LYS A 213 22.40 -33.90 -19.60
CA LYS A 213 23.82 -33.65 -19.29
C LYS A 213 24.70 -34.00 -20.48
N LEU A 214 25.65 -33.12 -20.78
CA LEU A 214 26.62 -33.21 -21.85
C LEU A 214 28.05 -33.28 -21.31
N ALA A 215 29.00 -33.50 -22.20
CA ALA A 215 30.41 -33.29 -21.91
C ALA A 215 30.70 -31.78 -21.74
N ASP A 216 31.59 -31.43 -20.80
CA ASP A 216 31.79 -30.04 -20.38
C ASP A 216 32.40 -29.14 -21.47
N ASP A 217 33.15 -29.74 -22.40
CA ASP A 217 33.78 -29.09 -23.55
C ASP A 217 32.79 -28.55 -24.58
N LEU A 218 31.53 -29.02 -24.57
CA LEU A 218 30.45 -28.49 -25.41
C LEU A 218 29.88 -27.15 -24.92
N CYS A 219 30.27 -26.72 -23.72
CA CYS A 219 30.06 -25.36 -23.24
C CYS A 219 31.35 -24.56 -23.50
N ASP A 220 31.48 -24.04 -24.72
CA ASP A 220 32.74 -23.59 -25.32
C ASP A 220 32.88 -22.05 -25.48
N MET A 221 31.85 -21.28 -25.11
CA MET A 221 31.87 -19.83 -25.26
C MET A 221 32.45 -19.14 -24.03
N LYS A 222 33.40 -18.22 -24.23
CA LYS A 222 34.03 -17.47 -23.13
C LYS A 222 33.05 -16.50 -22.46
N CYS A 223 33.17 -16.33 -21.15
CA CYS A 223 32.42 -15.32 -20.40
C CYS A 223 32.93 -13.90 -20.74
N PRO A 224 32.06 -12.92 -21.05
CA PRO A 224 32.45 -11.54 -21.32
C PRO A 224 33.23 -10.87 -20.19
N ALA A 225 32.80 -11.06 -18.93
CA ALA A 225 33.45 -10.44 -17.77
C ALA A 225 34.64 -11.24 -17.23
N ASN A 226 34.84 -12.48 -17.70
CA ASN A 226 35.97 -13.33 -17.29
C ASN A 226 36.34 -14.33 -18.41
N PRO A 227 37.16 -13.92 -19.40
CA PRO A 227 37.48 -14.75 -20.55
C PRO A 227 38.22 -16.06 -20.24
N SER A 228 38.67 -16.26 -18.99
CA SER A 228 39.28 -17.51 -18.51
C SER A 228 38.25 -18.60 -18.15
N LYS A 229 36.96 -18.27 -18.13
CA LYS A 229 35.86 -19.20 -17.85
C LYS A 229 34.91 -19.31 -19.04
N MET A 230 34.22 -20.44 -19.15
CA MET A 230 33.20 -20.68 -20.19
C MET A 230 31.80 -20.35 -19.67
N CYS A 231 30.99 -19.66 -20.46
CA CYS A 231 29.62 -19.24 -20.19
C CYS A 231 28.63 -19.89 -21.17
N GLY A 232 28.60 -21.23 -21.15
CA GLY A 232 27.78 -22.09 -21.98
C GLY A 232 28.24 -22.11 -23.44
N GLY A 233 27.32 -22.38 -24.35
CA GLY A 233 27.53 -22.40 -25.79
C GLY A 233 26.21 -22.20 -26.55
N TYR A 234 26.16 -22.60 -27.82
CA TYR A 234 24.92 -22.53 -28.60
C TYR A 234 23.96 -23.63 -28.16
N PHE A 235 22.90 -23.25 -27.44
CA PHE A 235 21.95 -24.20 -26.81
C PHE A 235 22.61 -25.20 -25.84
N THR A 236 23.75 -24.81 -25.26
CA THR A 236 24.38 -25.53 -24.16
C THR A 236 24.59 -24.57 -22.98
N MET A 237 24.36 -25.05 -21.76
CA MET A 237 24.30 -24.23 -20.55
C MET A 237 25.18 -24.83 -19.45
N ASN A 238 26.09 -24.04 -18.89
CA ASN A 238 26.76 -24.40 -17.64
C ASN A 238 25.79 -24.12 -16.49
N ILE A 239 25.43 -25.14 -15.70
CA ILE A 239 24.47 -25.00 -14.59
C ILE A 239 25.18 -25.14 -13.24
N PHE A 240 24.75 -24.31 -12.29
CA PHE A 240 25.29 -24.21 -10.94
C PHE A 240 24.18 -24.26 -9.89
N GLU A 241 24.47 -24.83 -8.73
CA GLU A 241 23.64 -24.63 -7.54
C GLU A 241 23.91 -23.24 -6.93
N THR A 242 22.85 -22.58 -6.46
CA THR A 242 22.96 -21.27 -5.81
C THR A 242 23.13 -21.38 -4.30
N GLY A 243 23.14 -22.59 -3.74
CA GLY A 243 23.11 -22.83 -2.31
C GLY A 243 21.72 -22.68 -1.68
N LEU A 244 20.71 -22.23 -2.43
CA LEU A 244 19.34 -22.12 -1.95
C LEU A 244 18.54 -23.41 -2.20
N THR A 245 17.55 -23.65 -1.36
CA THR A 245 16.48 -24.63 -1.60
C THR A 245 15.30 -23.97 -2.32
N LYS A 246 14.46 -24.78 -2.97
CA LYS A 246 13.23 -24.27 -3.58
C LYS A 246 12.34 -23.68 -2.49
N PHE A 247 12.06 -22.38 -2.58
CA PHE A 247 11.21 -21.71 -1.61
C PHE A 247 9.75 -22.14 -1.77
N LEU A 248 9.13 -22.57 -0.67
CA LEU A 248 7.72 -22.88 -0.59
C LEU A 248 7.12 -22.12 0.59
N SER A 249 6.21 -21.19 0.31
CA SER A 249 5.46 -20.51 1.37
C SER A 249 4.55 -21.48 2.09
N ARG A 250 4.38 -21.32 3.41
CA ARG A 250 3.43 -22.09 4.20
C ARG A 250 2.00 -21.79 3.77
N VAL A 251 1.21 -22.86 3.66
CA VAL A 251 -0.24 -22.77 3.47
C VAL A 251 -0.86 -22.74 4.86
N PRO A 252 -1.62 -21.69 5.21
CA PRO A 252 -2.23 -21.59 6.52
C PRO A 252 -3.38 -22.60 6.68
N GLU A 253 -3.58 -23.05 7.90
CA GLU A 253 -4.68 -23.94 8.29
C GLU A 253 -6.00 -23.16 8.36
N SER A 254 -7.10 -23.79 7.99
CA SER A 254 -8.43 -23.17 7.95
C SER A 254 -9.31 -23.48 9.18
N ILE A 255 -8.95 -24.50 9.98
CA ILE A 255 -9.77 -25.00 11.08
C ILE A 255 -8.93 -25.03 12.36
N ASN A 256 -9.38 -24.33 13.41
CA ASN A 256 -8.82 -24.46 14.74
C ASN A 256 -9.41 -25.72 15.42
N VAL A 257 -8.66 -26.82 15.40
CA VAL A 257 -9.10 -28.10 15.97
C VAL A 257 -9.08 -28.09 17.51
N ASN A 258 -8.26 -27.22 18.11
CA ASN A 258 -7.92 -27.31 19.54
C ASN A 258 -8.64 -26.30 20.43
N GLY A 259 -9.50 -25.44 19.87
CA GLY A 259 -10.24 -24.42 20.63
C GLY A 259 -9.33 -23.38 21.32
N GLU A 260 -8.09 -23.23 20.84
CA GLU A 260 -7.15 -22.29 21.43
C GLU A 260 -7.59 -20.84 21.22
N SER A 261 -7.41 -20.00 22.25
CA SER A 261 -7.59 -18.56 22.12
C SER A 261 -6.35 -17.89 21.53
N VAL A 262 -6.54 -16.73 20.89
CA VAL A 262 -5.47 -15.89 20.36
C VAL A 262 -5.57 -14.49 20.95
N LYS A 263 -4.41 -13.86 21.18
CA LYS A 263 -4.32 -12.48 21.65
C LYS A 263 -3.57 -11.65 20.61
N ILE A 264 -4.21 -10.59 20.13
CA ILE A 264 -3.70 -9.78 19.03
C ILE A 264 -3.26 -8.42 19.57
N VAL A 265 -2.10 -7.94 19.14
CA VAL A 265 -1.69 -6.54 19.24
C VAL A 265 -2.08 -5.85 17.94
N PHE A 266 -3.05 -4.94 17.99
CA PHE A 266 -3.34 -4.03 16.88
C PHE A 266 -2.41 -2.82 16.99
N LEU A 267 -1.41 -2.77 16.11
CA LEU A 267 -0.49 -1.65 15.98
C LEU A 267 -1.12 -0.61 15.03
N LEU A 268 -1.77 0.40 15.60
CA LEU A 268 -2.41 1.44 14.83
C LEU A 268 -1.40 2.54 14.48
N THR A 269 -1.17 2.77 13.19
CA THR A 269 -0.28 3.82 12.67
C THR A 269 -1.12 4.92 12.05
N LEU A 270 -1.38 5.98 12.83
CA LEU A 270 -2.40 6.97 12.52
C LEU A 270 -1.80 8.29 12.03
N ASN A 271 -2.37 8.81 10.94
CA ASN A 271 -2.06 10.14 10.42
C ASN A 271 -3.35 10.85 9.95
N GLY A 272 -3.48 12.15 10.26
CA GLY A 272 -4.59 12.99 9.81
C GLY A 272 -5.65 13.27 10.89
N ARG A 273 -6.88 13.52 10.44
CA ARG A 273 -7.96 14.12 11.26
C ARG A 273 -9.18 13.22 11.50
N ALA A 274 -9.18 12.01 10.98
CA ALA A 274 -10.34 11.11 10.96
C ALA A 274 -10.63 10.43 12.31
N LEU A 275 -10.69 11.20 13.40
CA LEU A 275 -10.86 10.72 14.78
C LEU A 275 -12.08 9.79 14.93
N ARG A 276 -13.22 10.16 14.34
CA ARG A 276 -14.46 9.38 14.45
C ARG A 276 -14.34 8.05 13.71
N GLN A 277 -13.64 8.00 12.59
CA GLN A 277 -13.36 6.75 11.88
C GLN A 277 -12.42 5.85 12.69
N VAL A 278 -11.39 6.42 13.33
CA VAL A 278 -10.51 5.66 14.22
C VAL A 278 -11.30 5.06 15.37
N HIS A 279 -12.24 5.79 15.97
CA HIS A 279 -13.14 5.22 16.98
C HIS A 279 -14.01 4.10 16.44
N ARG A 280 -14.57 4.21 15.22
CA ARG A 280 -15.30 3.10 14.58
C ARG A 280 -14.40 1.87 14.44
N LEU A 281 -13.18 2.03 13.91
CA LEU A 281 -12.22 0.95 13.76
C LEU A 281 -11.88 0.28 15.10
N ILE A 282 -11.54 1.07 16.14
CA ILE A 282 -11.24 0.54 17.46
C ILE A 282 -12.44 -0.20 18.02
N ASN A 283 -13.65 0.39 17.96
CA ASN A 283 -14.87 -0.27 18.41
C ASN A 283 -15.10 -1.61 17.71
N SER A 284 -14.78 -1.69 16.41
CA SER A 284 -14.97 -2.93 15.65
C SER A 284 -13.99 -4.06 16.00
N LEU A 285 -12.84 -3.71 16.57
CA LEU A 285 -11.78 -4.66 16.93
C LEU A 285 -11.66 -4.87 18.43
N TYR A 286 -12.33 -4.05 19.24
CA TYR A 286 -12.09 -4.01 20.68
C TYR A 286 -12.62 -5.27 21.38
N ARG A 287 -11.71 -5.92 22.11
CA ARG A 287 -11.97 -6.95 23.09
C ARG A 287 -10.99 -6.79 24.25
N THR A 288 -11.37 -7.24 25.44
CA THR A 288 -10.53 -7.11 26.65
C THR A 288 -9.31 -8.03 26.65
N ASN A 289 -9.30 -9.06 25.80
CA ASN A 289 -8.19 -10.03 25.61
C ASN A 289 -7.18 -9.59 24.54
N HIS A 290 -7.46 -8.54 23.76
CA HIS A 290 -6.55 -7.98 22.76
C HIS A 290 -5.88 -6.71 23.28
N TYR A 291 -4.85 -6.24 22.58
CA TYR A 291 -4.11 -5.03 22.92
C TYR A 291 -4.09 -4.05 21.75
N PHE A 292 -4.06 -2.76 22.07
CA PHE A 292 -3.91 -1.68 21.09
C PHE A 292 -2.67 -0.87 21.41
N TYR A 293 -1.73 -0.85 20.48
CA TYR A 293 -0.58 0.06 20.54
C TYR A 293 -0.74 1.11 19.43
N ILE A 294 -0.88 2.37 19.80
CA ILE A 294 -1.30 3.44 18.89
C ILE A 294 -0.15 4.43 18.71
N HIS A 295 0.44 4.43 17.52
CA HIS A 295 1.35 5.49 17.09
C HIS A 295 0.56 6.57 16.33
N ILE A 296 0.82 7.84 16.68
CA ILE A 296 0.22 8.99 16.02
C ILE A 296 1.37 9.87 15.52
N ASP A 297 1.36 10.17 14.22
CA ASP A 297 2.40 10.98 13.57
C ASP A 297 2.67 12.26 14.38
N LYS A 298 3.95 12.62 14.55
CA LYS A 298 4.39 13.76 15.36
C LYS A 298 3.72 15.08 14.96
N ARG A 299 3.25 15.22 13.72
CA ARG A 299 2.59 16.42 13.21
C ARG A 299 1.10 16.51 13.55
N GLN A 300 0.52 15.45 14.11
CA GLN A 300 -0.94 15.31 14.29
C GLN A 300 -1.36 15.44 15.76
N ASP A 301 -1.24 16.65 16.31
CA ASP A 301 -1.50 16.90 17.73
C ASP A 301 -2.96 16.70 18.13
N TYR A 302 -3.92 17.18 17.32
CA TYR A 302 -5.34 16.98 17.57
C TYR A 302 -5.70 15.51 17.81
N LEU A 303 -5.26 14.62 16.91
CA LEU A 303 -5.57 13.20 17.00
C LEU A 303 -4.93 12.60 18.26
N HIS A 304 -3.70 13.01 18.59
CA HIS A 304 -3.02 12.61 19.82
C HIS A 304 -3.76 13.06 21.08
N ARG A 305 -4.10 14.35 21.20
CA ARG A 305 -4.84 14.90 22.35
C ARG A 305 -6.19 14.23 22.55
N LYS A 306 -6.89 13.87 21.47
CA LYS A 306 -8.21 13.23 21.55
C LYS A 306 -8.13 11.74 21.91
N LEU A 307 -7.09 11.02 21.45
CA LEU A 307 -6.94 9.59 21.70
C LEU A 307 -6.20 9.24 22.99
N ILE A 308 -5.34 10.12 23.54
CA ILE A 308 -4.60 9.85 24.79
C ILE A 308 -5.54 9.57 25.98
N VAL A 309 -6.76 10.10 25.95
CA VAL A 309 -7.79 9.84 26.97
C VAL A 309 -8.15 8.35 27.04
N LEU A 310 -7.96 7.58 25.97
CA LEU A 310 -8.23 6.14 25.93
C LEU A 310 -7.29 5.35 26.85
N GLU A 311 -6.03 5.76 27.03
CA GLU A 311 -5.10 5.03 27.91
C GLU A 311 -5.56 5.01 29.36
N LYS A 312 -6.24 6.08 29.81
CA LYS A 312 -6.79 6.19 31.16
C LYS A 312 -8.05 5.35 31.33
N LYS A 313 -8.82 5.17 30.24
CA LYS A 313 -10.10 4.45 30.24
C LYS A 313 -9.93 2.94 30.07
N PHE A 314 -8.93 2.51 29.32
CA PHE A 314 -8.74 1.12 28.92
C PHE A 314 -7.33 0.64 29.26
N THR A 315 -7.25 -0.45 30.02
CA THR A 315 -5.97 -1.01 30.51
C THR A 315 -5.14 -1.66 29.41
N ASN A 316 -5.78 -2.08 28.32
CA ASN A 316 -5.20 -2.74 27.15
C ASN A 316 -4.96 -1.79 25.96
N ILE A 317 -5.07 -0.47 26.16
CA ILE A 317 -4.73 0.54 25.14
C ILE A 317 -3.55 1.39 25.62
N ARG A 318 -2.55 1.52 24.75
CA ARG A 318 -1.36 2.35 24.97
C ARG A 318 -1.04 3.15 23.71
N LEU A 319 -0.62 4.40 23.88
CA LEU A 319 -0.11 5.27 22.85
C LEU A 319 1.42 5.28 22.90
N ALA A 320 2.04 5.41 21.74
CA ALA A 320 3.48 5.48 21.62
C ALA A 320 4.01 6.78 22.26
N LYS A 321 4.88 6.65 23.27
CA LYS A 321 5.54 7.80 23.92
C LYS A 321 6.40 8.58 22.93
N LYS A 322 7.09 7.86 22.03
CA LYS A 322 7.96 8.44 21.01
C LYS A 322 7.22 8.51 19.68
N ARG A 323 6.88 9.74 19.27
CA ARG A 323 6.22 10.02 17.99
C ARG A 323 7.24 10.31 16.90
N PHE A 324 6.97 9.80 15.70
CA PHE A 324 7.81 9.94 14.52
C PHE A 324 7.02 10.70 13.44
N SER A 325 7.71 11.47 12.60
CA SER A 325 7.11 12.08 11.40
C SER A 325 7.23 11.10 10.25
N THR A 326 6.22 10.26 10.07
CA THR A 326 6.22 9.17 9.08
C THR A 326 5.71 9.70 7.74
N ILE A 327 6.61 10.31 6.97
CA ILE A 327 6.33 10.79 5.62
C ILE A 327 6.11 9.61 4.66
N TRP A 328 5.39 9.86 3.56
CA TRP A 328 5.17 8.84 2.53
C TRP A 328 6.52 8.36 1.98
N GLY A 329 6.76 7.05 1.98
CA GLY A 329 8.02 6.45 1.52
C GLY A 329 9.22 6.62 2.47
N GLY A 330 9.06 7.32 3.59
CA GLY A 330 10.13 7.60 4.55
C GLY A 330 10.70 6.35 5.22
N ALA A 331 12.00 6.40 5.55
CA ALA A 331 12.67 5.39 6.36
C ALA A 331 12.21 5.39 7.83
N SER A 332 11.68 6.52 8.29
CA SER A 332 11.04 6.69 9.58
C SER A 332 9.88 5.74 9.82
N LEU A 333 9.17 5.28 8.78
CA LEU A 333 8.08 4.29 8.93
C LEU A 333 8.61 2.96 9.49
N LEU A 334 9.67 2.40 8.88
CA LEU A 334 10.27 1.16 9.39
C LEU A 334 10.83 1.36 10.80
N LYS A 335 11.51 2.49 11.03
CA LYS A 335 12.04 2.82 12.36
C LYS A 335 10.94 2.88 13.42
N MET A 336 9.80 3.49 13.09
CA MET A 336 8.63 3.57 13.97
C MET A 336 8.03 2.19 14.25
N LEU A 337 7.89 1.33 13.23
CA LEU A 337 7.37 -0.03 13.41
C LEU A 337 8.27 -0.84 14.34
N LEU A 338 9.59 -0.80 14.14
CA LEU A 338 10.56 -1.52 14.98
C LEU A 338 10.59 -0.97 16.42
N GLU A 339 10.54 0.36 16.60
CA GLU A 339 10.48 0.95 17.95
C GLU A 339 9.18 0.57 18.66
N SER A 340 8.04 0.62 17.97
CA SER A 340 6.74 0.24 18.54
C SER A 340 6.72 -1.23 18.95
N MET A 341 7.28 -2.11 18.12
CA MET A 341 7.46 -3.53 18.43
C MET A 341 8.32 -3.76 19.67
N LYS A 342 9.39 -2.98 19.82
CA LYS A 342 10.21 -3.00 21.03
C LYS A 342 9.43 -2.52 22.25
N ASP A 343 8.72 -1.41 22.14
CA ASP A 343 7.98 -0.80 23.24
C ASP A 343 6.92 -1.75 23.83
N PHE A 344 6.09 -2.39 23.00
CA PHE A 344 5.05 -3.28 23.53
C PHE A 344 5.57 -4.64 24.01
N ILE A 345 6.79 -5.04 23.63
CA ILE A 345 7.49 -6.18 24.26
C ILE A 345 7.85 -5.81 25.70
N GLU A 346 8.32 -4.58 25.95
CA GLU A 346 8.68 -4.08 27.29
C GLU A 346 7.44 -3.91 28.21
N LEU A 347 6.23 -3.82 27.65
CA LEU A 347 4.97 -3.80 28.41
C LEU A 347 4.59 -5.15 29.03
N ASN A 348 5.34 -6.23 28.76
CA ASN A 348 5.06 -7.59 29.22
C ASN A 348 3.67 -8.14 28.83
N TRP A 349 3.07 -7.61 27.77
CA TRP A 349 1.83 -8.14 27.21
C TRP A 349 2.05 -9.55 26.67
N LYS A 350 1.03 -10.40 26.83
CA LYS A 350 1.03 -11.78 26.33
C LYS A 350 0.20 -11.85 25.07
N TRP A 351 0.84 -11.87 23.92
CA TRP A 351 0.22 -11.79 22.61
C TRP A 351 0.80 -12.85 21.66
N ASP A 352 0.03 -13.19 20.63
CA ASP A 352 0.34 -14.24 19.65
C ASP A 352 0.56 -13.68 18.24
N PHE A 353 0.03 -12.49 17.96
CA PHE A 353 0.23 -11.75 16.70
C PHE A 353 0.28 -10.25 16.93
N VAL A 354 1.10 -9.55 16.14
CA VAL A 354 0.96 -8.12 15.89
C VAL A 354 0.45 -7.89 14.47
N ILE A 355 -0.56 -7.03 14.30
CA ILE A 355 -1.11 -6.63 13.00
C ILE A 355 -1.04 -5.10 12.92
N ASN A 356 -0.41 -4.56 11.89
CA ASN A 356 -0.42 -3.11 11.67
C ASN A 356 -1.66 -2.68 10.87
N LEU A 357 -2.27 -1.56 11.26
CA LEU A 357 -3.46 -0.97 10.61
C LEU A 357 -3.33 0.57 10.59
N SER A 358 -3.85 1.24 9.55
CA SER A 358 -4.00 2.71 9.53
C SER A 358 -5.41 3.16 9.90
N GLU A 359 -5.63 4.47 10.02
CA GLU A 359 -6.96 5.08 10.17
C GLU A 359 -7.92 4.79 9.00
N SER A 360 -7.38 4.27 7.89
CA SER A 360 -8.12 3.98 6.66
C SER A 360 -8.31 2.49 6.39
N ASP A 361 -7.89 1.63 7.31
CA ASP A 361 -8.16 0.20 7.28
C ASP A 361 -9.49 -0.08 8.00
N PHE A 362 -10.19 -1.12 7.57
CA PHE A 362 -11.42 -1.58 8.22
C PHE A 362 -11.57 -3.10 8.09
N PRO A 363 -12.09 -3.81 9.12
CA PRO A 363 -12.37 -5.23 9.02
C PRO A 363 -13.47 -5.49 7.97
N ILE A 364 -13.31 -6.57 7.21
CA ILE A 364 -14.28 -7.06 6.21
C ILE A 364 -14.80 -8.47 6.54
N LYS A 365 -14.43 -8.97 7.72
CA LYS A 365 -14.95 -10.19 8.35
C LYS A 365 -15.13 -9.95 9.84
N SER A 366 -15.85 -10.85 10.50
CA SER A 366 -16.02 -10.76 11.95
C SER A 366 -14.67 -10.93 12.66
N LEU A 367 -14.54 -10.31 13.84
CA LEU A 367 -13.35 -10.50 14.68
C LEU A 367 -13.21 -11.95 15.14
N GLU A 368 -14.32 -12.65 15.36
CA GLU A 368 -14.33 -14.07 15.74
C GLU A 368 -13.71 -14.95 14.64
N ASP A 369 -13.98 -14.67 13.36
CA ASP A 369 -13.36 -15.40 12.26
C ASP A 369 -11.85 -15.16 12.20
N LEU A 370 -11.42 -13.92 12.45
CA LEU A 370 -9.99 -13.59 12.54
C LEU A 370 -9.33 -14.33 13.71
N GLU A 371 -9.97 -14.34 14.88
CA GLU A 371 -9.47 -15.04 16.07
C GLU A 371 -9.32 -16.54 15.80
N LYS A 372 -10.35 -17.19 15.22
CA LYS A 372 -10.30 -18.62 14.85
C LYS A 372 -9.17 -18.92 13.87
N PHE A 373 -9.03 -18.10 12.82
CA PHE A 373 -8.00 -18.28 11.80
C PHE A 373 -6.60 -18.12 12.38
N LEU A 374 -6.34 -17.07 13.16
CA LEU A 374 -5.01 -16.83 13.72
C LEU A 374 -4.66 -17.84 14.83
N ALA A 375 -5.64 -18.28 15.62
CA ALA A 375 -5.42 -19.32 16.62
C ALA A 375 -4.91 -20.64 16.00
N ALA A 376 -5.42 -21.02 14.82
CA ALA A 376 -4.95 -22.20 14.10
C ALA A 376 -3.54 -22.04 13.49
N ASN A 377 -3.00 -20.82 13.44
CA ASN A 377 -1.81 -20.49 12.66
C ASN A 377 -0.71 -19.81 13.49
N LYS A 378 -0.73 -19.94 14.82
CA LYS A 378 0.27 -19.32 15.71
C LYS A 378 1.70 -19.66 15.28
N GLY A 379 2.59 -18.68 15.41
CA GLY A 379 4.00 -18.80 15.03
C GLY A 379 4.30 -18.49 13.56
N LEU A 380 3.29 -18.51 12.67
CA LEU A 380 3.45 -18.11 11.26
C LEU A 380 3.56 -16.58 11.08
N ASN A 381 4.11 -16.16 9.95
CA ASN A 381 4.29 -14.76 9.58
C ASN A 381 3.63 -14.47 8.23
N PHE A 382 2.65 -13.57 8.24
CA PHE A 382 1.80 -13.22 7.11
C PHE A 382 2.31 -11.95 6.44
N VAL A 383 2.98 -12.13 5.30
CA VAL A 383 3.49 -11.05 4.45
C VAL A 383 3.10 -11.33 3.00
N LYS A 384 2.84 -10.30 2.19
CA LYS A 384 2.48 -10.50 0.78
C LYS A 384 3.60 -10.05 -0.13
N SER A 385 4.18 -10.98 -0.90
CA SER A 385 5.18 -10.68 -1.93
C SER A 385 4.55 -10.00 -3.14
N HIS A 386 5.37 -9.32 -3.94
CA HIS A 386 5.00 -8.68 -5.18
C HIS A 386 4.55 -9.68 -6.27
N GLY A 387 4.92 -10.96 -6.17
CA GLY A 387 4.50 -12.03 -7.09
C GLY A 387 4.90 -11.79 -8.55
N ARG A 388 6.06 -11.15 -8.77
CA ARG A 388 6.57 -10.76 -10.10
C ARG A 388 8.06 -11.09 -10.17
N GLU A 389 8.70 -10.71 -11.27
CA GLU A 389 10.17 -10.78 -11.40
C GLU A 389 10.88 -9.81 -10.43
N VAL A 390 11.82 -10.33 -9.64
CA VAL A 390 12.52 -9.59 -8.55
C VAL A 390 13.37 -8.43 -9.07
N GLN A 391 14.07 -8.59 -10.19
CA GLN A 391 14.92 -7.50 -10.73
C GLN A 391 14.08 -6.28 -11.14
N ARG A 392 12.91 -6.51 -11.72
CA ARG A 392 11.93 -5.46 -11.99
C ARG A 392 11.38 -4.82 -10.71
N PHE A 393 11.16 -5.60 -9.65
CA PHE A 393 10.73 -5.08 -8.35
C PHE A 393 11.80 -4.16 -7.74
N ILE A 394 13.06 -4.60 -7.67
CA ILE A 394 14.20 -3.82 -7.17
C ILE A 394 14.27 -2.44 -7.85
N LYS A 395 14.23 -2.42 -9.19
CA LYS A 395 14.29 -1.17 -9.96
C LYS A 395 13.09 -0.26 -9.72
N LYS A 396 11.87 -0.81 -9.62
CA LYS A 396 10.65 -0.01 -9.42
C LYS A 396 10.55 0.59 -8.03
N GLN A 397 11.01 -0.15 -7.02
CA GLN A 397 11.06 0.31 -5.63
C GLN A 397 12.25 1.23 -5.37
N GLY A 398 13.24 1.28 -6.27
CA GLY A 398 14.48 2.02 -6.07
C GLY A 398 15.36 1.39 -4.99
N LEU A 399 15.31 0.06 -4.81
CA LEU A 399 16.15 -0.64 -3.84
C LEU A 399 17.64 -0.59 -4.23
N ASP A 400 17.95 -0.37 -5.51
CA ASP A 400 19.26 -0.11 -6.08
C ASP A 400 19.69 1.36 -5.99
N LYS A 401 18.91 2.22 -5.33
CA LYS A 401 19.22 3.63 -5.09
C LYS A 401 19.42 3.90 -3.59
N THR A 402 20.17 4.95 -3.29
CA THR A 402 20.36 5.46 -1.93
C THR A 402 19.44 6.65 -1.68
N PHE A 403 18.74 6.61 -0.54
CA PHE A 403 17.95 7.72 -0.05
C PHE A 403 18.40 8.20 1.34
N ILE A 404 18.21 9.48 1.62
CA ILE A 404 18.46 10.09 2.92
C ILE A 404 17.21 10.85 3.34
N GLU A 405 16.70 10.55 4.54
CA GLU A 405 15.55 11.25 5.12
C GLU A 405 16.01 12.40 6.02
N CYS A 406 15.74 13.64 5.61
CA CYS A 406 15.86 14.83 6.45
C CYS A 406 14.89 15.93 5.98
N GLU A 407 14.52 16.86 6.86
CA GLU A 407 13.53 17.93 6.56
C GLU A 407 12.19 17.39 6.05
N THR A 408 11.73 16.26 6.61
CA THR A 408 10.49 15.61 6.15
C THR A 408 10.46 15.33 4.64
N HIS A 409 11.63 15.10 4.03
CA HIS A 409 11.80 14.75 2.62
C HIS A 409 12.73 13.53 2.45
N MET A 410 12.49 12.72 1.41
CA MET A 410 13.39 11.64 1.00
C MET A 410 14.25 12.05 -0.20
N TRP A 411 15.50 12.38 0.07
CA TRP A 411 16.48 12.81 -0.91
C TRP A 411 17.13 11.63 -1.61
N ARG A 412 17.07 11.56 -2.94
CA ARG A 412 17.81 10.54 -3.71
C ARG A 412 19.22 11.06 -3.97
N VAL A 413 20.23 10.31 -3.54
CA VAL A 413 21.63 10.80 -3.55
C VAL A 413 22.59 9.96 -4.38
N GLY A 414 22.12 8.88 -5.00
CA GLY A 414 22.94 8.07 -5.92
C GLY A 414 22.48 6.62 -6.01
N GLU A 415 23.26 5.81 -6.71
CA GLU A 415 23.05 4.36 -6.84
C GLU A 415 23.73 3.58 -5.71
N ARG A 416 23.32 2.32 -5.51
CA ARG A 416 24.01 1.34 -4.67
C ARG A 416 23.86 -0.06 -5.24
N LYS A 417 24.83 -0.92 -4.96
CA LYS A 417 24.73 -2.37 -5.20
C LYS A 417 24.21 -3.05 -3.94
N LEU A 418 23.20 -3.91 -4.08
CA LEU A 418 22.71 -4.75 -2.99
C LEU A 418 23.71 -5.87 -2.66
N PRO A 419 23.78 -6.34 -1.41
CA PRO A 419 24.73 -7.37 -1.01
C PRO A 419 24.43 -8.71 -1.70
N SER A 420 25.49 -9.47 -1.98
CA SER A 420 25.35 -10.87 -2.40
C SER A 420 25.07 -11.79 -1.22
N GLY A 421 24.64 -13.02 -1.50
CA GLY A 421 24.40 -14.06 -0.49
C GLY A 421 22.98 -14.08 0.08
N ILE A 422 22.18 -13.04 -0.15
CA ILE A 422 20.80 -12.96 0.33
C ILE A 422 19.78 -12.90 -0.81
N VAL A 423 18.57 -13.39 -0.52
CA VAL A 423 17.37 -13.26 -1.34
C VAL A 423 16.70 -11.93 -1.04
N ILE A 424 16.37 -11.15 -2.06
CA ILE A 424 15.60 -9.91 -1.90
C ILE A 424 14.14 -10.22 -2.21
N ASP A 425 13.25 -9.88 -1.28
CA ASP A 425 11.80 -10.01 -1.44
C ASP A 425 11.11 -8.77 -0.86
N GLY A 426 9.86 -8.57 -1.26
CA GLY A 426 9.04 -7.46 -0.79
C GLY A 426 7.68 -7.45 -1.45
N GLY A 427 6.83 -6.52 -1.03
CA GLY A 427 5.49 -6.32 -1.53
C GLY A 427 4.72 -5.39 -0.61
N SER A 428 3.70 -5.91 0.07
CA SER A 428 2.89 -5.08 0.96
C SER A 428 3.58 -4.82 2.29
N ASP A 429 3.49 -3.58 2.79
CA ASP A 429 3.90 -3.15 4.14
C ASP A 429 2.85 -3.39 5.23
N TRP A 430 1.70 -3.97 4.87
CA TRP A 430 0.68 -4.50 5.79
C TRP A 430 1.06 -5.94 6.09
N ILE A 431 1.23 -6.26 7.37
CA ILE A 431 1.82 -7.51 7.84
C ILE A 431 1.11 -7.99 9.11
N ALA A 432 1.13 -9.31 9.33
CA ALA A 432 0.85 -9.89 10.64
C ALA A 432 2.02 -10.80 11.05
N LEU A 433 2.64 -10.52 12.20
CA LEU A 433 3.89 -11.16 12.60
C LEU A 433 3.75 -11.89 13.94
N SER A 434 4.51 -12.97 14.10
CA SER A 434 4.52 -13.78 15.32
C SER A 434 5.54 -13.24 16.36
N PRO A 435 5.30 -13.44 17.67
CA PRO A 435 6.20 -12.99 18.73
C PRO A 435 7.65 -13.46 18.62
N PRO A 436 7.94 -14.72 18.23
CA PRO A 436 9.32 -15.16 18.04
C PRO A 436 10.05 -14.36 16.95
N PHE A 437 9.38 -14.09 15.83
CA PHE A 437 9.97 -13.31 14.75
C PHE A 437 10.16 -11.84 15.13
N VAL A 438 9.16 -11.24 15.78
CA VAL A 438 9.26 -9.85 16.26
C VAL A 438 10.40 -9.69 17.27
N SER A 439 10.54 -10.64 18.20
CA SER A 439 11.63 -10.64 19.19
C SER A 439 13.01 -10.73 18.54
N TYR A 440 13.13 -11.49 17.45
CA TYR A 440 14.36 -11.57 16.67
C TYR A 440 14.68 -10.24 15.97
N VAL A 441 13.72 -9.60 15.29
CA VAL A 441 14.01 -8.39 14.49
C VAL A 441 14.30 -7.15 15.34
N VAL A 442 13.76 -7.06 16.56
CA VAL A 442 14.04 -5.93 17.48
C VAL A 442 15.09 -6.25 18.55
N GLY A 443 15.53 -7.52 18.63
CA GLY A 443 16.48 -8.00 19.62
C GLY A 443 17.94 -7.69 19.29
N LYS A 444 18.84 -8.55 19.77
CA LYS A 444 20.28 -8.44 19.49
C LYS A 444 20.52 -8.69 18.00
N LYS A 445 21.11 -7.71 17.31
CA LYS A 445 21.41 -7.81 15.89
C LYS A 445 22.54 -8.80 15.63
N ASP A 446 22.27 -9.80 14.81
CA ASP A 446 23.29 -10.63 14.17
C ASP A 446 23.87 -9.93 12.94
N GLU A 447 24.72 -10.63 12.17
CA GLU A 447 25.34 -10.07 10.96
C GLU A 447 24.30 -9.68 9.90
N LEU A 448 23.28 -10.52 9.68
CA LEU A 448 22.20 -10.26 8.73
C LEU A 448 21.43 -8.99 9.11
N LEU A 449 20.93 -8.90 10.33
CA LEU A 449 20.15 -7.75 10.81
C LEU A 449 21.00 -6.47 10.88
N SER A 450 22.28 -6.58 11.24
CA SER A 450 23.20 -5.44 11.26
C SER A 450 23.36 -4.85 9.86
N GLY A 451 23.67 -5.68 8.88
CA GLY A 451 23.83 -5.26 7.49
C GLY A 451 22.53 -4.74 6.86
N LEU A 452 21.42 -5.45 7.05
CA LEU A 452 20.11 -4.98 6.57
C LEU A 452 19.71 -3.65 7.22
N SER A 453 20.06 -3.42 8.49
CA SER A 453 19.75 -2.13 9.13
C SER A 453 20.49 -0.95 8.53
N ILE A 454 21.71 -1.16 8.00
CA ILE A 454 22.45 -0.12 7.25
C ILE A 454 21.75 0.14 5.91
N ILE A 455 21.37 -0.90 5.19
CA ILE A 455 20.71 -0.80 3.88
C ILE A 455 19.36 -0.10 4.02
N PHE A 456 18.49 -0.63 4.89
CA PHE A 456 17.10 -0.19 5.01
C PHE A 456 16.91 1.17 5.70
N LYS A 457 17.94 1.66 6.41
CA LYS A 457 17.98 3.06 6.87
C LYS A 457 18.07 4.06 5.71
N HIS A 458 18.63 3.63 4.57
CA HIS A 458 18.86 4.45 3.38
C HIS A 458 18.05 3.96 2.17
N THR A 459 16.89 3.35 2.43
CA THR A 459 15.97 2.77 1.43
C THR A 459 14.66 3.56 1.41
N LEU A 460 14.12 3.79 0.21
CA LEU A 460 12.74 4.26 0.00
C LEU A 460 11.75 3.12 0.26
N LEU A 461 10.61 3.42 0.91
CA LEU A 461 9.57 2.43 1.24
C LEU A 461 10.14 1.18 1.95
N PRO A 462 10.97 1.31 2.99
CA PRO A 462 11.72 0.18 3.52
C PRO A 462 10.83 -0.91 4.16
N ALA A 463 9.68 -0.53 4.72
CA ALA A 463 8.73 -1.49 5.30
C ALA A 463 8.14 -2.45 4.24
N GLU A 464 8.12 -2.07 2.96
CA GLU A 464 7.62 -2.92 1.87
C GLU A 464 8.58 -4.07 1.51
N SER A 465 9.79 -4.15 2.07
CA SER A 465 10.74 -5.24 1.76
C SER A 465 11.60 -5.70 2.93
N PHE A 466 11.70 -4.93 4.02
CA PHE A 466 12.53 -5.30 5.17
C PHE A 466 12.08 -6.63 5.80
N PHE A 467 10.81 -6.74 6.20
CA PHE A 467 10.32 -7.94 6.88
C PHE A 467 10.37 -9.18 5.98
N HIS A 468 10.03 -9.04 4.70
CA HIS A 468 10.11 -10.10 3.70
C HIS A 468 11.55 -10.59 3.53
N THR A 469 12.49 -9.66 3.33
CA THR A 469 13.92 -9.98 3.17
C THR A 469 14.47 -10.64 4.43
N VAL A 470 14.12 -10.16 5.63
CA VAL A 470 14.56 -10.81 6.87
C VAL A 470 13.96 -12.23 7.01
N LEU A 471 12.67 -12.43 6.72
CA LEU A 471 12.05 -13.76 6.76
C LEU A 471 12.76 -14.72 5.79
N ARG A 472 12.99 -14.30 4.55
CA ARG A 472 13.60 -15.15 3.50
C ARG A 472 15.04 -15.57 3.78
N ASN A 473 15.75 -14.83 4.64
CA ASN A 473 17.19 -15.07 4.90
C ASN A 473 17.50 -15.44 6.36
N SER A 474 16.49 -15.56 7.23
CA SER A 474 16.68 -15.98 8.62
C SER A 474 16.18 -17.42 8.82
N HIS A 475 16.44 -17.97 10.01
CA HIS A 475 15.90 -19.27 10.41
C HIS A 475 14.36 -19.31 10.48
N PHE A 476 13.68 -18.16 10.32
CA PHE A 476 12.22 -18.05 10.25
C PHE A 476 11.66 -18.23 8.83
N CYS A 477 12.47 -18.49 7.80
CA CYS A 477 12.01 -18.63 6.42
C CYS A 477 10.87 -19.66 6.26
N ASN A 478 10.88 -20.72 7.07
CA ASN A 478 9.85 -21.76 7.09
C ASN A 478 8.53 -21.36 7.75
N THR A 479 8.41 -20.13 8.25
CA THR A 479 7.18 -19.57 8.86
C THR A 479 6.48 -18.56 7.94
N TYR A 480 7.05 -18.27 6.77
CA TYR A 480 6.52 -17.31 5.80
C TYR A 480 5.23 -17.83 5.16
N VAL A 481 4.17 -17.04 5.20
CA VAL A 481 2.92 -17.25 4.47
C VAL A 481 2.74 -16.11 3.47
N ASP A 482 2.56 -16.41 2.17
CA ASP A 482 2.37 -15.41 1.09
C ASP A 482 0.93 -14.84 1.03
N ASN A 483 0.49 -14.32 2.17
CA ASN A 483 -0.77 -13.66 2.38
C ASN A 483 -0.57 -12.66 3.53
N ASN A 484 -1.06 -11.43 3.38
CA ASN A 484 -0.98 -10.41 4.42
C ASN A 484 -2.32 -10.10 5.09
N LEU A 485 -3.36 -10.89 4.82
CA LEU A 485 -4.71 -10.72 5.39
C LEU A 485 -5.47 -9.48 4.87
N HIS A 486 -4.96 -8.77 3.87
CA HIS A 486 -5.52 -7.50 3.40
C HIS A 486 -6.02 -7.54 1.95
N VAL A 487 -7.16 -6.90 1.70
CA VAL A 487 -7.59 -6.48 0.36
C VAL A 487 -7.17 -5.04 0.14
N THR A 488 -6.34 -4.80 -0.88
CA THR A 488 -5.91 -3.44 -1.24
C THR A 488 -6.53 -2.99 -2.57
N ASN A 489 -7.25 -1.87 -2.57
CA ASN A 489 -7.98 -1.35 -3.74
C ASN A 489 -7.06 -0.65 -4.76
N TRP A 490 -6.21 -1.41 -5.45
CA TRP A 490 -5.34 -0.87 -6.49
C TRP A 490 -6.09 -0.60 -7.81
N LYS A 491 -6.27 0.68 -8.16
CA LYS A 491 -6.69 1.13 -9.51
C LYS A 491 -5.57 1.98 -10.14
N ARG A 492 -4.54 1.34 -10.72
CA ARG A 492 -3.27 2.01 -11.15
C ARG A 492 -3.45 3.24 -12.05
N LYS A 493 -4.42 3.24 -12.97
CA LYS A 493 -4.73 4.39 -13.85
C LYS A 493 -5.08 5.67 -13.08
N LEU A 494 -5.64 5.52 -11.87
CA LEU A 494 -6.03 6.60 -10.98
C LEU A 494 -4.99 6.81 -9.85
N GLY A 495 -4.41 5.72 -9.35
CA GLY A 495 -3.57 5.72 -8.16
C GLY A 495 -2.10 6.11 -8.37
N CYS A 496 -1.58 5.97 -9.59
CA CYS A 496 -0.17 6.19 -9.95
C CYS A 496 0.00 7.48 -10.78
N LYS A 497 -0.04 8.64 -10.12
CA LYS A 497 0.11 9.97 -10.77
C LYS A 497 1.37 10.71 -10.34
N CYS A 498 2.27 10.03 -9.62
CA CYS A 498 3.46 10.64 -9.06
C CYS A 498 3.13 11.86 -8.16
N GLN A 499 2.04 11.79 -7.39
CA GLN A 499 1.57 12.91 -6.57
C GLN A 499 2.51 13.28 -5.40
N TYR A 500 3.51 12.44 -5.09
CA TYR A 500 4.43 12.60 -3.96
C TYR A 500 5.79 13.21 -4.33
N LYS A 501 5.98 13.74 -5.55
CA LYS A 501 7.27 14.34 -5.98
C LYS A 501 7.80 15.43 -5.04
N HIS A 502 6.91 16.10 -4.31
CA HIS A 502 7.28 17.15 -3.36
C HIS A 502 7.75 16.62 -2.00
N VAL A 503 7.52 15.34 -1.70
CA VAL A 503 7.93 14.67 -0.44
C VAL A 503 9.10 13.71 -0.67
N VAL A 504 9.18 13.15 -1.87
CA VAL A 504 10.21 12.15 -2.21
C VAL A 504 10.77 12.39 -3.61
N ASP A 505 12.05 12.09 -3.79
CA ASP A 505 12.71 12.11 -5.11
C ASP A 505 12.40 10.81 -5.91
N TRP A 506 11.13 10.41 -5.95
CA TRP A 506 10.65 9.20 -6.64
C TRP A 506 9.17 9.29 -7.02
N CYS A 507 8.72 8.40 -7.92
CA CYS A 507 7.31 8.29 -8.26
C CYS A 507 6.62 7.13 -7.53
N GLY A 508 5.61 7.49 -6.74
CA GLY A 508 4.78 6.55 -5.99
C GLY A 508 3.42 6.27 -6.61
N CYS A 509 2.80 5.20 -6.12
CA CYS A 509 1.38 4.91 -6.28
C CYS A 509 0.73 4.84 -4.89
N SER A 510 -0.59 5.04 -4.83
CA SER A 510 -1.35 4.65 -3.64
C SER A 510 -2.70 4.06 -4.01
N PRO A 511 -3.23 3.14 -3.19
CA PRO A 511 -4.54 2.56 -3.40
C PRO A 511 -5.63 3.63 -3.45
N ASN A 512 -6.75 3.28 -4.07
CA ASN A 512 -7.96 4.09 -4.08
C ASN A 512 -8.81 3.77 -2.85
N ASP A 513 -9.77 4.66 -2.57
CA ASP A 513 -10.79 4.34 -1.57
C ASP A 513 -11.82 3.42 -2.18
N PHE A 514 -12.31 2.50 -1.36
CA PHE A 514 -13.54 1.79 -1.67
C PHE A 514 -14.71 2.75 -1.77
N ARG A 515 -15.61 2.41 -2.69
CA ARG A 515 -16.91 3.07 -2.91
C ARG A 515 -17.97 1.99 -3.01
N THR A 516 -19.24 2.38 -3.02
CA THR A 516 -20.36 1.45 -3.23
C THR A 516 -20.24 0.61 -4.52
N GLU A 517 -19.65 1.17 -5.59
CA GLU A 517 -19.31 0.44 -6.83
C GLU A 517 -18.30 -0.70 -6.64
N ASP A 518 -17.45 -0.62 -5.62
CA ASP A 518 -16.44 -1.64 -5.33
C ASP A 518 -16.99 -2.77 -4.43
N TRP A 519 -18.27 -2.71 -4.04
CA TRP A 519 -18.91 -3.69 -3.15
C TRP A 519 -18.69 -5.16 -3.54
N PRO A 520 -18.83 -5.56 -4.83
CA PRO A 520 -18.58 -6.95 -5.23
C PRO A 520 -17.16 -7.43 -4.92
N ARG A 521 -16.16 -6.53 -4.86
CA ARG A 521 -14.78 -6.90 -4.54
C ARG A 521 -14.61 -7.31 -3.09
N ILE A 522 -15.41 -6.75 -2.18
CA ILE A 522 -15.45 -7.13 -0.77
C ILE A 522 -16.24 -8.44 -0.62
N GLN A 523 -17.40 -8.57 -1.28
CA GLN A 523 -18.17 -9.81 -1.23
C GLN A 523 -17.37 -11.02 -1.72
N ASN A 524 -16.59 -10.85 -2.79
CA ASN A 524 -15.75 -11.90 -3.38
C ASN A 524 -14.58 -12.36 -2.48
N THR A 525 -14.41 -11.79 -1.28
CA THR A 525 -13.39 -12.22 -0.30
C THR A 525 -13.96 -13.14 0.78
N GLN A 526 -15.25 -13.45 0.76
CA GLN A 526 -15.91 -14.31 1.75
C GLN A 526 -15.18 -15.65 1.95
N ASP A 527 -14.80 -16.32 0.87
CA ASP A 527 -14.11 -17.62 0.91
C ASP A 527 -12.58 -17.51 1.00
N ARG A 528 -12.03 -16.29 0.99
CA ARG A 528 -10.58 -16.04 1.04
C ARG A 528 -10.14 -15.66 2.44
N GLN A 529 -8.92 -16.03 2.83
CA GLN A 529 -8.36 -15.66 4.14
C GLN A 529 -7.83 -14.21 4.16
N LEU A 530 -8.75 -13.26 3.95
CA LEU A 530 -8.54 -11.82 3.95
C LEU A 530 -9.55 -11.20 4.93
N PHE A 531 -9.06 -10.47 5.92
CA PHE A 531 -9.83 -10.01 7.07
C PHE A 531 -9.94 -8.48 7.15
N PHE A 532 -9.02 -7.77 6.50
CA PHE A 532 -8.99 -6.31 6.44
C PHE A 532 -9.05 -5.82 5.00
N ALA A 533 -9.55 -4.61 4.80
CA ALA A 533 -9.45 -3.93 3.50
C ALA A 533 -9.06 -2.46 3.65
N ARG A 534 -8.47 -1.93 2.57
CA ARG A 534 -8.09 -0.53 2.46
C ARG A 534 -8.14 0.04 1.04
N LYS A 535 -8.46 1.32 0.84
CA LYS A 535 -8.68 2.35 1.89
C LYS A 535 -10.15 2.69 2.08
N PHE A 536 -10.52 3.09 3.28
CA PHE A 536 -11.82 3.67 3.61
C PHE A 536 -11.62 5.09 4.15
N GLU A 537 -12.29 6.08 3.56
CA GLU A 537 -12.32 7.45 4.06
C GLU A 537 -13.78 7.92 4.09
N PRO A 538 -14.40 8.15 5.26
CA PRO A 538 -15.83 8.49 5.34
C PRO A 538 -16.19 9.80 4.63
N ILE A 539 -15.26 10.74 4.57
CA ILE A 539 -15.39 11.98 3.79
C ILE A 539 -15.52 11.75 2.27
N ILE A 540 -15.20 10.55 1.78
CA ILE A 540 -15.29 10.16 0.37
C ILE A 540 -16.49 9.25 0.12
N ASN A 541 -16.67 8.23 0.95
CA ASN A 541 -17.84 7.36 0.90
C ASN A 541 -17.98 6.63 2.25
N GLN A 542 -18.89 7.12 3.10
CA GLN A 542 -19.28 6.46 4.34
C GLN A 542 -20.25 5.32 4.07
N GLU A 543 -21.06 5.37 3.01
CA GLU A 543 -22.05 4.34 2.70
C GLU A 543 -21.42 2.95 2.58
N ILE A 544 -20.27 2.82 1.89
CA ILE A 544 -19.56 1.53 1.79
C ILE A 544 -19.09 1.01 3.15
N ILE A 545 -18.72 1.88 4.09
CA ILE A 545 -18.32 1.48 5.45
C ILE A 545 -19.53 0.92 6.19
N ASN A 546 -20.67 1.61 6.12
CA ASN A 546 -21.92 1.14 6.73
C ASN A 546 -22.35 -0.24 6.15
N ARG A 547 -22.18 -0.47 4.84
CA ARG A 547 -22.45 -1.77 4.20
C ARG A 547 -21.49 -2.86 4.69
N VAL A 548 -20.21 -2.54 4.87
CA VAL A 548 -19.22 -3.49 5.41
C VAL A 548 -19.55 -3.87 6.85
N GLU A 549 -19.88 -2.90 7.70
CA GLU A 549 -20.29 -3.15 9.09
C GLU A 549 -21.49 -4.11 9.15
N GLN A 550 -22.55 -3.85 8.35
CA GLN A 550 -23.70 -4.77 8.27
C GLN A 550 -23.29 -6.17 7.84
N PHE A 551 -22.41 -6.29 6.84
CA PHE A 551 -21.94 -7.56 6.32
C PHE A 551 -21.11 -8.37 7.32
N ILE A 552 -20.39 -7.71 8.23
CA ILE A 552 -19.61 -8.38 9.29
C ILE A 552 -20.40 -8.56 10.60
N GLY A 553 -21.70 -8.25 10.61
CA GLY A 553 -22.63 -8.59 11.70
C GLY A 553 -23.21 -7.43 12.51
N TYR A 554 -22.99 -6.17 12.10
CA TYR A 554 -23.54 -5.00 12.80
C TYR A 554 -24.99 -4.76 12.36
N ASN A 555 -25.93 -5.35 13.11
CA ASN A 555 -27.35 -5.32 12.79
C ASN A 555 -28.13 -4.21 13.50
N ASP A 556 -27.49 -3.49 14.44
CA ASP A 556 -28.09 -2.47 15.31
C ASP A 556 -28.03 -1.05 14.74
N HIS A 557 -27.63 -0.91 13.48
CA HIS A 557 -27.59 0.37 12.76
C HIS A 557 -28.91 1.16 12.81
N TYR A 558 -30.06 0.46 12.87
CA TYR A 558 -31.38 1.09 12.99
C TYR A 558 -31.61 1.82 14.32
N LEU A 559 -30.80 1.54 15.35
CA LEU A 559 -30.84 2.24 16.64
C LEU A 559 -30.07 3.56 16.63
N LEU A 560 -29.31 3.85 15.57
CA LEU A 560 -28.44 5.02 15.48
C LEU A 560 -29.13 6.18 14.73
N ASN A 561 -29.46 7.24 15.48
CA ASN A 561 -30.18 8.40 14.93
C ASN A 561 -29.44 9.18 13.82
N ASN A 562 -28.12 9.04 13.69
CA ASN A 562 -27.34 9.78 12.67
C ASN A 562 -26.24 8.93 12.03
N LEU A 563 -26.59 7.71 11.61
CA LEU A 563 -25.70 6.77 10.94
C LEU A 563 -25.06 7.34 9.65
N GLU A 564 -25.77 8.22 8.95
CA GLU A 564 -25.32 8.81 7.68
C GLU A 564 -24.54 10.12 7.85
N GLY A 565 -24.50 10.68 9.06
CA GLY A 565 -23.72 11.87 9.39
C GLY A 565 -22.26 11.54 9.65
N TYR A 566 -21.36 12.39 9.17
CA TYR A 566 -19.94 12.32 9.50
C TYR A 566 -19.36 13.71 9.71
N TRP A 567 -18.45 13.81 10.68
CA TRP A 567 -17.79 15.05 11.04
C TRP A 567 -16.30 14.82 11.17
N GLN A 568 -15.54 15.79 10.67
CA GLN A 568 -14.09 15.75 10.74
C GLN A 568 -13.52 17.13 11.01
N SER A 569 -12.67 17.22 12.03
CA SER A 569 -12.02 18.47 12.40
C SER A 569 -11.02 18.89 11.31
N LEU A 570 -11.21 20.11 10.82
CA LEU A 570 -10.30 20.80 9.90
C LEU A 570 -9.27 21.63 10.67
N TYR A 571 -9.69 22.21 11.79
CA TYR A 571 -8.88 23.09 12.63
C TYR A 571 -9.26 22.90 14.10
N ASN A 572 -8.28 23.05 14.99
CA ASN A 572 -8.47 23.15 16.43
C ASN A 572 -7.40 24.08 17.03
N VAL A 573 -7.82 25.00 17.90
CA VAL A 573 -6.94 26.06 18.45
C VAL A 573 -5.76 25.53 19.27
N ASP A 574 -5.86 24.31 19.82
CA ASP A 574 -4.79 23.72 20.63
C ASP A 574 -3.72 23.01 19.78
N ASP A 575 -3.80 23.05 18.44
CA ASP A 575 -2.79 22.47 17.55
C ASP A 575 -1.52 23.32 17.55
N LEU A 576 -0.39 22.73 17.97
CA LEU A 576 0.88 23.44 18.13
C LEU A 576 1.86 23.14 17.01
N THR A 577 1.82 21.93 16.44
CA THR A 577 2.79 21.49 15.43
C THR A 577 2.46 21.92 14.01
N ALA A 578 1.17 22.08 13.67
CA ALA A 578 0.73 22.47 12.34
C ALA A 578 0.54 23.99 12.28
N SER A 579 1.06 24.64 11.24
CA SER A 579 0.77 26.06 10.99
C SER A 579 -0.72 26.24 10.71
N SER A 580 -1.34 27.27 11.30
CA SER A 580 -2.73 27.63 11.01
C SER A 580 -2.90 28.04 9.55
N ASP A 581 -4.03 27.66 8.96
CA ASP A 581 -4.46 28.16 7.66
C ASP A 581 -5.13 29.53 7.84
N ASP A 582 -4.37 30.59 7.56
CA ASP A 582 -4.86 31.98 7.70
C ASP A 582 -6.10 32.25 6.82
N THR A 583 -6.23 31.55 5.69
CA THR A 583 -7.40 31.70 4.81
C THR A 583 -8.62 31.07 5.44
N LEU A 584 -8.47 29.87 6.00
CA LEU A 584 -9.55 29.18 6.73
C LEU A 584 -10.01 29.98 7.94
N LEU A 585 -9.07 30.52 8.73
CA LEU A 585 -9.40 31.31 9.92
C LEU A 585 -10.07 32.64 9.56
N THR A 586 -9.52 33.39 8.61
CA THR A 586 -10.13 34.64 8.12
C THR A 586 -11.57 34.39 7.64
N HIS A 587 -11.78 33.29 6.93
CA HIS A 587 -13.11 32.90 6.48
C HIS A 587 -14.04 32.56 7.65
N ALA A 588 -13.58 31.75 8.61
CA ALA A 588 -14.36 31.35 9.77
C ALA A 588 -14.77 32.53 10.65
N GLU A 589 -13.85 33.45 10.92
CA GLU A 589 -14.14 34.69 11.65
C GLU A 589 -15.16 35.57 10.92
N SER A 590 -15.07 35.66 9.58
CA SER A 590 -16.06 36.39 8.79
C SER A 590 -17.45 35.79 8.91
N ILE A 591 -17.56 34.45 8.94
CA ILE A 591 -18.82 33.74 9.12
C ILE A 591 -19.36 33.98 10.54
N ALA A 592 -18.52 33.91 11.57
CA ALA A 592 -18.91 34.19 12.96
C ALA A 592 -19.46 35.62 13.12
N ARG A 593 -18.78 36.63 12.53
CA ARG A 593 -19.28 38.02 12.48
C ARG A 593 -20.59 38.17 11.72
N HIS A 594 -20.78 37.40 10.65
CA HIS A 594 -22.05 37.42 9.92
C HIS A 594 -23.20 36.82 10.76
N ASN A 595 -22.95 35.72 11.46
CA ASN A 595 -23.94 35.12 12.35
C ASN A 595 -24.31 36.07 13.51
N ALA A 596 -23.33 36.78 14.08
CA ALA A 596 -23.59 37.81 15.10
C ALA A 596 -24.53 38.92 14.59
N LYS A 597 -24.40 39.33 13.32
CA LYS A 597 -25.34 40.30 12.71
C LYS A 597 -26.75 39.73 12.56
N ILE A 598 -26.89 38.45 12.22
CA ILE A 598 -28.19 37.78 12.12
C ILE A 598 -28.84 37.73 13.51
N LEU A 599 -28.11 37.29 14.52
CA LEU A 599 -28.60 37.21 15.90
C LEU A 599 -28.96 38.59 16.49
N THR A 600 -28.21 39.63 16.12
CA THR A 600 -28.52 41.01 16.53
C THR A 600 -29.88 41.47 15.97
N ALA A 601 -30.27 41.01 14.78
CA ALA A 601 -31.59 41.29 14.22
C ALA A 601 -32.73 40.50 14.91
N GLU A 602 -32.38 39.50 15.72
CA GLU A 602 -33.29 38.70 16.57
C GLU A 602 -33.16 39.09 18.06
N ASP A 603 -32.72 40.32 18.34
CA ASP A 603 -32.51 40.88 19.69
C ASP A 603 -31.47 40.12 20.57
N CYS A 604 -30.60 39.32 19.95
CA CYS A 604 -29.53 38.59 20.60
C CYS A 604 -28.15 39.19 20.25
N VAL A 605 -27.67 40.11 21.10
CA VAL A 605 -26.39 40.80 20.88
C VAL A 605 -25.23 39.96 21.42
N ILE A 606 -24.39 39.49 20.50
CA ILE A 606 -23.16 38.76 20.81
C ILE A 606 -21.96 39.43 20.14
N ASP A 607 -20.79 39.34 20.78
CA ASP A 607 -19.51 39.74 20.19
C ASP A 607 -18.62 38.50 19.98
N PRO A 608 -18.38 38.06 18.73
CA PRO A 608 -17.52 36.91 18.44
C PRO A 608 -16.07 37.15 18.89
N ASP A 609 -15.48 36.13 19.51
CA ASP A 609 -14.11 36.13 20.00
C ASP A 609 -13.30 35.03 19.27
N VAL A 610 -12.65 34.12 20.00
CA VAL A 610 -11.73 33.13 19.43
C VAL A 610 -12.45 31.97 18.74
N ILE A 611 -12.02 31.62 17.52
CA ILE A 611 -12.37 30.36 16.85
C ILE A 611 -11.65 29.19 17.55
N VAL A 612 -12.44 28.24 18.07
CA VAL A 612 -11.94 27.10 18.85
C VAL A 612 -11.78 25.85 17.99
N GLU A 613 -12.78 25.53 17.18
CA GLU A 613 -12.76 24.32 16.33
C GLU A 613 -13.55 24.55 15.04
N ILE A 614 -13.08 23.98 13.94
CA ILE A 614 -13.84 23.94 12.68
C ILE A 614 -13.99 22.48 12.28
N ASN A 615 -15.22 22.02 12.06
CA ASN A 615 -15.54 20.67 11.62
C ASN A 615 -16.22 20.70 10.25
N SER A 616 -15.76 19.87 9.31
CA SER A 616 -16.54 19.56 8.12
C SER A 616 -17.68 18.62 8.46
N TYR A 617 -18.87 18.87 7.91
CA TYR A 617 -20.06 18.06 8.08
C TYR A 617 -20.53 17.49 6.74
N THR A 618 -20.61 16.17 6.67
CA THR A 618 -21.20 15.44 5.54
C THR A 618 -22.37 14.60 6.02
N HIS A 619 -23.42 14.50 5.21
CA HIS A 619 -24.57 13.63 5.49
C HIS A 619 -25.01 12.92 4.21
N ALA A 620 -25.13 11.60 4.27
CA ALA A 620 -25.38 10.73 3.12
C ALA A 620 -24.38 10.98 1.98
N ASP A 621 -23.08 11.00 2.32
CA ASP A 621 -21.96 11.27 1.39
C ASP A 621 -22.01 12.63 0.66
N ILE A 622 -22.87 13.54 1.12
CA ILE A 622 -23.00 14.90 0.58
C ILE A 622 -22.46 15.88 1.60
N TYR A 623 -21.51 16.72 1.17
CA TYR A 623 -21.04 17.85 1.98
C TYR A 623 -22.17 18.83 2.29
N LYS A 624 -22.39 19.08 3.58
CA LYS A 624 -23.46 19.93 4.10
C LYS A 624 -22.95 21.28 4.59
N GLY A 625 -21.64 21.48 4.67
CA GLY A 625 -21.04 22.70 5.18
C GLY A 625 -20.01 22.42 6.26
N ASN A 626 -19.57 23.48 6.94
CA ASN A 626 -18.70 23.36 8.11
C ASN A 626 -19.40 23.95 9.34
N LEU A 627 -19.00 23.46 10.50
CA LEU A 627 -19.43 23.89 11.83
C LEU A 627 -18.25 24.62 12.48
N ILE A 628 -18.47 25.86 12.89
CA ILE A 628 -17.47 26.71 13.54
C ILE A 628 -17.86 26.85 15.00
N LEU A 629 -17.09 26.21 15.87
CA LEU A 629 -17.17 26.39 17.31
C LEU A 629 -16.31 27.60 17.70
N HIS A 630 -16.89 28.62 18.31
CA HIS A 630 -16.19 29.82 18.73
C HIS A 630 -16.70 30.34 20.08
N LYS A 631 -15.86 31.13 20.75
CA LYS A 631 -16.27 31.92 21.91
C LYS A 631 -17.03 33.16 21.45
N ALA A 632 -17.98 33.60 22.27
CA ALA A 632 -18.64 34.88 22.09
C ALA A 632 -18.99 35.51 23.44
N LEU A 633 -18.99 36.84 23.50
CA LEU A 633 -19.33 37.62 24.67
C LEU A 633 -20.80 38.09 24.60
N ILE A 634 -21.55 37.87 25.67
CA ILE A 634 -22.87 38.47 25.90
C ILE A 634 -22.74 39.54 26.99
N LYS A 635 -23.40 40.69 26.82
CA LYS A 635 -23.38 41.77 27.81
C LYS A 635 -24.12 41.39 29.12
N PRO A 636 -23.60 41.74 30.30
CA PRO A 636 -22.25 42.26 30.57
C PRO A 636 -21.32 41.09 30.96
N ASN A 637 -20.40 40.71 30.07
CA ASN A 637 -19.24 39.81 30.30
C ASN A 637 -19.47 38.31 30.51
N HIS A 638 -20.55 37.72 30.00
CA HIS A 638 -20.65 36.25 29.97
C HIS A 638 -20.03 35.69 28.68
N VAL A 639 -19.01 34.85 28.81
CA VAL A 639 -18.43 34.10 27.69
C VAL A 639 -19.29 32.85 27.46
N ILE A 640 -19.81 32.71 26.25
CA ILE A 640 -20.52 31.50 25.81
C ILE A 640 -19.77 30.82 24.67
N MET A 641 -20.05 29.54 24.48
CA MET A 641 -19.61 28.77 23.31
C MET A 641 -20.76 28.68 22.32
N LEU A 642 -20.51 29.07 21.07
CA LEU A 642 -21.46 29.00 19.98
C LEU A 642 -20.91 28.11 18.87
N GLU A 643 -21.73 27.23 18.32
CA GLU A 643 -21.43 26.49 17.11
C GLU A 643 -22.27 27.02 15.95
N THR A 644 -21.61 27.61 14.97
CA THR A 644 -22.25 28.17 13.78
C THR A 644 -22.12 27.19 12.62
N TRP A 645 -23.24 26.67 12.11
CA TRP A 645 -23.26 25.90 10.87
C TRP A 645 -23.40 26.84 9.67
N TYR A 646 -22.47 26.76 8.73
CA TYR A 646 -22.57 27.47 7.46
C TYR A 646 -22.41 26.54 6.26
N LYS A 647 -23.05 26.91 5.15
CA LYS A 647 -22.95 26.20 3.88
C LYS A 647 -22.79 27.18 2.71
N PRO A 648 -22.01 26.84 1.67
CA PRO A 648 -21.92 27.67 0.48
C PRO A 648 -23.28 27.76 -0.23
N LYS A 649 -23.61 28.94 -0.75
CA LYS A 649 -24.75 29.11 -1.67
C LYS A 649 -24.49 28.35 -2.97
N LYS A 650 -25.53 27.74 -3.55
CA LYS A 650 -25.42 27.05 -4.84
C LYS A 650 -25.29 28.12 -5.94
N HIS A 651 -24.17 28.13 -6.67
CA HIS A 651 -23.92 29.06 -7.78
C HIS A 651 -23.70 28.35 -9.14
N LEU A 652 -24.21 27.12 -9.31
CA LEU A 652 -24.17 26.44 -10.60
C LEU A 652 -25.47 26.69 -11.35
N GLU A 653 -25.46 27.65 -12.25
CA GLU A 653 -26.50 27.85 -13.27
C GLU A 653 -26.00 27.25 -14.58
N LEU A 654 -26.68 26.21 -15.07
CA LEU A 654 -26.41 25.64 -16.39
C LEU A 654 -27.36 26.28 -17.39
N ASN A 655 -26.82 26.86 -18.47
CA ASN A 655 -27.63 27.30 -19.59
C ASN A 655 -27.97 26.09 -20.47
N PHE A 656 -29.19 25.56 -20.31
CA PHE A 656 -29.69 24.38 -21.03
C PHE A 656 -30.10 24.67 -22.49
N GLU A 657 -30.02 25.92 -22.96
CA GLU A 657 -30.29 26.25 -24.37
C GLU A 657 -29.13 25.83 -25.30
N ASN A 658 -27.98 25.45 -24.73
CA ASN A 658 -26.80 25.05 -25.48
C ASN A 658 -26.66 23.52 -25.57
N ARG A 659 -26.60 22.99 -26.79
CA ARG A 659 -26.46 21.57 -27.16
C ARG A 659 -25.23 20.86 -26.56
N TYR A 660 -24.26 21.63 -26.07
CA TYR A 660 -23.05 21.12 -25.41
C TYR A 660 -23.18 21.00 -23.89
N ALA A 661 -24.28 21.48 -23.30
CA ALA A 661 -24.54 21.41 -21.86
C ALA A 661 -24.76 19.98 -21.35
N ASP A 662 -25.18 19.04 -22.21
CA ASP A 662 -25.45 17.64 -21.86
C ASP A 662 -24.22 16.90 -21.28
N TYR A 663 -23.01 17.35 -21.62
CA TYR A 663 -21.75 16.77 -21.13
C TYR A 663 -21.20 17.47 -19.87
N ILE A 664 -21.78 18.59 -19.46
CA ILE A 664 -21.30 19.40 -18.33
C ILE A 664 -22.08 19.02 -17.06
N LYS A 665 -21.47 18.20 -16.21
CA LYS A 665 -22.10 17.78 -14.94
C LYS A 665 -21.76 18.70 -13.76
N ILE A 666 -20.53 19.21 -13.62
CA ILE A 666 -20.07 20.09 -12.52
C ILE A 666 -18.86 20.93 -12.97
N ARG A 667 -18.82 22.24 -12.64
CA ARG A 667 -17.61 23.08 -12.66
C ARG A 667 -17.28 23.52 -11.23
N LYS A 668 -16.06 23.21 -10.74
CA LYS A 668 -15.52 23.70 -9.46
C LYS A 668 -14.05 24.13 -9.68
N SER A 669 -13.62 25.22 -9.07
CA SER A 669 -12.22 25.62 -8.99
C SER A 669 -11.54 24.89 -7.84
N ASP A 670 -10.45 24.19 -8.17
CA ASP A 670 -9.41 23.55 -7.35
C ASP A 670 -9.15 22.13 -7.89
N TYR A 671 -8.14 22.04 -8.75
CA TYR A 671 -7.80 20.84 -9.51
C TYR A 671 -7.01 19.84 -8.66
N CYS A 672 -7.73 18.92 -8.01
CA CYS A 672 -7.16 17.69 -7.49
C CYS A 672 -7.60 16.51 -8.36
N PHE A 673 -6.68 15.99 -9.18
CA PHE A 673 -6.96 14.91 -10.13
C PHE A 673 -7.15 13.53 -9.49
N LYS A 674 -6.96 13.38 -8.17
CA LYS A 674 -7.25 12.12 -7.46
C LYS A 674 -8.59 12.10 -6.75
N LYS A 675 -9.18 13.26 -6.40
CA LYS A 675 -10.53 13.40 -5.81
C LYS A 675 -10.95 14.88 -5.81
N PHE A 676 -12.18 15.15 -6.23
CA PHE A 676 -12.84 16.43 -5.99
C PHE A 676 -12.85 16.75 -4.48
N HIS A 677 -12.19 17.86 -4.13
CA HIS A 677 -12.31 18.66 -2.90
C HIS A 677 -11.56 18.29 -1.60
N ILE A 678 -10.73 17.25 -1.56
CA ILE A 678 -10.02 16.90 -0.29
C ILE A 678 -8.54 16.61 -0.53
N GLN A 679 -7.82 17.61 -1.04
CA GLN A 679 -6.36 17.63 -0.99
C GLN A 679 -5.83 18.77 -0.11
N MET A 680 -6.59 19.84 0.15
CA MET A 680 -6.21 20.88 1.13
C MET A 680 -5.95 20.30 2.53
N LEU A 681 -6.75 19.33 2.98
CA LEU A 681 -6.52 18.67 4.28
C LEU A 681 -5.30 17.74 4.32
N LYS A 682 -4.76 17.36 3.16
CA LYS A 682 -3.56 16.50 3.09
C LYS A 682 -2.29 17.27 2.77
N GLU A 683 -2.39 18.38 2.04
CA GLU A 683 -1.27 19.27 1.74
C GLU A 683 -0.77 19.99 3.01
N GLN A 684 -1.62 20.26 3.99
CA GLN A 684 -1.18 20.76 5.32
C GLN A 684 -0.64 19.67 6.26
N THR A 685 -0.88 18.38 5.98
CA THR A 685 -0.41 17.26 6.81
C THR A 685 0.79 16.49 6.23
N MET A 686 1.19 16.80 4.99
CA MET A 686 2.41 16.29 4.36
C MET A 686 3.52 17.34 4.23
N ILE A 687 3.24 18.62 4.51
CA ILE A 687 4.25 19.65 4.80
C ILE A 687 4.73 19.51 6.25
#